data_AF-A0A374WE13-F1
#
_entry.id   AF-A0A374WE13-F1
#
_cell.length_a   1.000
_cell.length_b   1.000
_cell.length_c   1.000
_cell.angle_alpha   90.00
_cell.angle_beta   90.00
_cell.angle_gamma   90.00
#
_symmetry.space_group_name_H-M   'P 1'
#
loop_
_entity.id
_entity.type
_entity.pdbx_description
1 polymer ?
#
loop_
_entity_poly.entity_id
_entity_poly.type
_entity_poly.pdbx_seq_one_letter_code
_entity_poly.pdbx_strand_id
1 'polypeptide(L)'
;MKSYLCFSLFVLFTMISCRSEKIYSEWSLQNRESGEYLGEKEGSFCFAVEPSGDEYLWIIESTPGEEFLIKNKKSGKYLQLDGGKVVCAASADGDQEKMKWQYGGFDFVTQKNCGWYTLENNASDKNLHLARKENGVVMDASNRVEDFSSHWNIVRENGSDLSFSITPEKVVDASFLGTREAVAVSDTEIVSDYHGKNSWTLQKDISSFPRFTAENNPMLVALYNMALEEMQLDVRTDSTFMAGALWPDTWTRDAVYSIYFSYAWILPEVSRKTLEKQTLQNPKEALQDTGSGGSWPISTDRVVWAMAAWEYYLYTGDKTWLESVYDGLKYTALKDIHVAFDPNVGLFKGETCSMDWRTHTYPNWFINSVIGDSFSSGTNALHKFFYQFLGTAGRIINKPSEEIAMWDKYCNIVKENINKRFWDEKQGCYTCYLYPEYMGYKSTQRVGVMSNGLAAILGVSTSEQSTRMVENFPLYPYGAAVLYPSIPDDFSYHNKSVWPVWQTPYMYAARDAKNSAAVEHMMKSLIRAGALFLTHKENMTYDTGYDRGTALNSPRQLWSVASYISMVYRVLFGMTMTEEGIVFSPVVPDLVNGKLSLADFHYRDANLSINISGKGNTVKSIKVNGEEQNMPYLFPSTAKGDYVIDLVMTTEKASNKMNLVQAGPRKDWSPVEPVLEQDGEMINCEVVPGLSYFLCGKNIADKEITLPYDLSGESNGFYSVYSMDKQGFKSDCSNPVIKTDWQNVFEAEDAVSRGAFSNVHSDYSGRGFVVDLCAKPADFVFTIDVPADGDYALVLSGANGHGPDGTYCAIRSVYIDDQDAGSFILEATGDWNKWLNSNYVVRALKAGRHTVSLKFNPEDRGFDFNMSHGRENANDYNLDYLKVIRM
;
A
#
# COMPACT_ATOMS: atom_id res chain seq x y z
N MET A 1 -2.65 25.47 70.55
CA MET A 1 -2.18 24.31 69.76
C MET A 1 -3.40 23.75 69.07
N LYS A 2 -3.72 24.16 67.84
CA LYS A 2 -3.05 23.97 66.53
C LYS A 2 -3.76 22.84 65.75
N SER A 3 -4.58 23.30 64.81
CA SER A 3 -4.83 22.74 63.48
C SER A 3 -5.46 21.35 63.36
N TYR A 4 -6.80 21.25 63.39
CA TYR A 4 -7.59 20.28 62.60
C TYR A 4 -9.05 20.74 62.55
N LEU A 5 -9.37 21.67 61.64
CA LEU A 5 -10.75 22.01 61.29
C LEU A 5 -10.78 22.63 59.89
N CYS A 6 -10.81 21.79 58.86
CA CYS A 6 -11.28 22.08 57.49
C CYS A 6 -10.99 20.87 56.60
N PHE A 7 -11.79 19.80 56.66
CA PHE A 7 -11.82 18.77 55.62
C PHE A 7 -13.09 17.92 55.76
N SER A 8 -14.25 18.52 55.52
CA SER A 8 -15.53 17.79 55.42
C SER A 8 -16.55 18.61 54.62
N LEU A 9 -16.19 19.04 53.41
CA LEU A 9 -17.15 19.58 52.42
C LEU A 9 -16.52 19.59 51.01
N PHE A 10 -16.12 18.41 50.51
CA PHE A 10 -15.85 18.18 49.08
C PHE A 10 -16.11 16.69 48.79
N VAL A 11 -17.39 16.30 48.87
CA VAL A 11 -17.91 15.12 48.19
C VAL A 11 -18.75 15.65 47.04
N LEU A 12 -18.68 14.94 45.90
CA LEU A 12 -19.47 15.14 44.67
C LEU A 12 -19.11 16.37 43.85
N PHE A 13 -18.25 16.17 42.84
CA PHE A 13 -18.47 16.50 41.42
C PHE A 13 -17.13 16.37 40.68
N THR A 14 -16.63 15.15 40.53
CA THR A 14 -15.91 14.78 39.30
C THR A 14 -16.93 14.07 38.41
N MET A 15 -17.93 14.84 37.97
CA MET A 15 -18.43 14.64 36.61
C MET A 15 -17.20 14.79 35.73
N ILE A 16 -16.85 13.74 35.01
CA ILE A 16 -16.06 13.89 33.79
C ILE A 16 -16.88 14.83 32.93
N SER A 17 -16.52 16.11 32.98
CA SER A 17 -17.03 17.09 32.06
C SER A 17 -16.47 16.67 30.72
N CYS A 18 -17.29 15.98 29.93
CA CYS A 18 -17.14 15.90 28.49
C CYS A 18 -17.38 17.33 27.94
N ARG A 19 -16.49 18.26 28.28
CA ARG A 19 -16.30 19.44 27.46
C ARG A 19 -15.60 18.90 26.24
N SER A 20 -16.33 18.77 25.13
CA SER A 20 -15.67 18.66 23.84
C SER A 20 -14.75 19.87 23.74
N GLU A 21 -13.44 19.66 23.88
CA GLU A 21 -12.51 20.67 23.39
C GLU A 21 -12.89 20.91 21.94
N LYS A 22 -13.16 22.18 21.61
CA LYS A 22 -13.59 22.55 20.27
C LYS A 22 -12.44 22.19 19.34
N ILE A 23 -12.62 21.15 18.51
CA ILE A 23 -11.62 20.75 17.53
C ILE A 23 -11.28 21.93 16.62
N TYR A 24 -10.00 22.03 16.25
CA TYR A 24 -9.53 23.09 15.36
C TYR A 24 -8.32 22.63 14.56
N SER A 25 -8.09 23.30 13.44
CA SER A 25 -6.93 23.14 12.57
C SER A 25 -6.50 24.53 12.08
N GLU A 26 -5.20 24.75 12.05
CA GLU A 26 -4.57 25.94 11.46
C GLU A 26 -3.69 25.48 10.31
N TRP A 27 -3.87 26.10 9.15
CA TRP A 27 -3.33 25.63 7.88
C TRP A 27 -2.31 26.61 7.34
N SER A 28 -1.36 26.11 6.57
CA SER A 28 -0.48 26.90 5.73
C SER A 28 -0.62 26.45 4.27
N LEU A 29 -0.33 27.37 3.34
CA LEU A 29 -0.43 27.12 1.90
C LEU A 29 0.97 27.29 1.29
N GLN A 30 1.62 26.19 0.93
CA GLN A 30 2.91 26.22 0.24
C GLN A 30 2.69 26.10 -1.27
N ASN A 31 3.26 27.01 -2.04
CA ASN A 31 3.26 26.91 -3.49
C ASN A 31 4.31 25.90 -3.98
N ARG A 32 3.93 24.97 -4.86
CA ARG A 32 4.79 23.88 -5.36
C ARG A 32 6.00 24.39 -6.13
N GLU A 33 5.80 25.33 -7.06
CA GLU A 33 6.89 25.83 -7.93
C GLU A 33 7.96 26.58 -7.14
N SER A 34 7.54 27.47 -6.23
CA SER A 34 8.47 28.31 -5.47
C SER A 34 9.01 27.67 -4.20
N GLY A 35 8.30 26.68 -3.65
CA GLY A 35 8.54 26.13 -2.32
C GLY A 35 8.20 27.08 -1.16
N GLU A 36 7.65 28.27 -1.45
CA GLU A 36 7.34 29.30 -0.47
C GLU A 36 5.91 29.20 0.07
N TYR A 37 5.73 29.61 1.32
CA TYR A 37 4.45 29.65 2.01
C TYR A 37 3.81 31.02 1.90
N LEU A 38 2.52 31.05 1.58
CA LEU A 38 1.72 32.26 1.50
C LEU A 38 1.41 32.81 2.90
N GLY A 39 1.76 34.07 3.14
CA GLY A 39 1.39 34.82 4.33
C GLY A 39 0.86 36.21 4.00
N GLU A 40 0.43 36.92 5.03
CA GLU A 40 -0.08 38.28 4.91
C GLU A 40 0.39 39.20 6.05
N LYS A 41 0.82 40.41 5.68
CA LYS A 41 1.24 41.49 6.58
C LYS A 41 0.61 42.80 6.17
N GLU A 42 -0.20 43.38 7.06
CA GLU A 42 -0.81 44.71 6.89
C GLU A 42 -1.64 44.88 5.60
N GLY A 43 -2.23 43.81 5.08
CA GLY A 43 -3.03 43.74 3.85
C GLY A 43 -2.23 43.37 2.61
N SER A 44 -0.91 43.18 2.73
CA SER A 44 -0.03 42.77 1.62
C SER A 44 0.41 41.32 1.77
N PHE A 45 0.47 40.57 0.68
CA PHE A 45 0.98 39.20 0.69
C PHE A 45 2.49 39.18 0.90
N CYS A 46 2.98 38.20 1.64
CA CYS A 46 4.39 37.91 1.82
C CYS A 46 4.65 36.40 1.66
N PHE A 47 5.90 36.04 1.34
CA PHE A 47 6.29 34.66 1.05
C PHE A 47 7.57 34.33 1.81
N ALA A 48 7.67 33.08 2.27
CA ALA A 48 8.88 32.57 2.91
C ALA A 48 9.03 31.08 2.66
N VAL A 49 10.25 30.62 2.38
CA VAL A 49 10.55 29.18 2.36
C VAL A 49 10.35 28.61 3.76
N GLU A 50 10.93 29.21 4.79
CA GLU A 50 10.76 28.81 6.20
C GLU A 50 9.86 29.83 6.92
N PRO A 51 8.52 29.71 6.83
CA PRO A 51 7.62 30.68 7.43
C PRO A 51 7.70 30.63 8.96
N SER A 52 7.53 31.79 9.59
CA SER A 52 7.42 31.91 11.05
C SER A 52 6.37 32.95 11.44
N GLY A 53 5.53 32.63 12.42
CA GLY A 53 4.51 33.52 12.96
C GLY A 53 3.11 33.34 12.36
N ASP A 54 2.11 33.87 13.07
CA ASP A 54 0.69 33.72 12.71
C ASP A 54 0.31 34.37 11.38
N GLU A 55 1.16 35.25 10.81
CA GLU A 55 0.95 35.82 9.46
C GLU A 55 0.93 34.78 8.33
N TYR A 56 1.52 33.60 8.53
CA TYR A 56 1.56 32.50 7.56
C TYR A 56 0.52 31.40 7.84
N LEU A 57 -0.30 31.60 8.88
CA LEU A 57 -1.33 30.65 9.28
C LEU A 57 -2.71 31.14 8.86
N TRP A 58 -3.51 30.19 8.38
CA TRP A 58 -4.83 30.40 7.83
C TRP A 58 -5.86 29.53 8.55
N ILE A 59 -6.99 30.13 8.89
CA ILE A 59 -8.17 29.46 9.43
C ILE A 59 -9.15 29.28 8.29
N ILE A 60 -9.60 28.05 8.08
CA ILE A 60 -10.63 27.75 7.08
C ILE A 60 -11.99 27.74 7.76
N GLU A 61 -12.91 28.56 7.27
CA GLU A 61 -14.29 28.64 7.76
C GLU A 61 -15.23 28.03 6.71
N SER A 62 -16.15 27.15 7.13
CA SER A 62 -17.09 26.49 6.22
C SER A 62 -18.21 27.43 5.78
N THR A 63 -18.76 27.19 4.59
CA THR A 63 -20.01 27.79 4.12
C THR A 63 -21.12 26.73 4.07
N PRO A 64 -22.40 27.10 3.84
CA PRO A 64 -23.46 26.11 3.64
C PRO A 64 -23.27 25.19 2.42
N GLY A 65 -22.41 25.56 1.46
CA GLY A 65 -22.08 24.76 0.27
C GLY A 65 -20.74 24.02 0.40
N GLU A 66 -20.21 23.52 -0.71
CA GLU A 66 -18.86 22.93 -0.78
C GLU A 66 -17.76 24.00 -0.64
N GLU A 67 -18.09 25.28 -0.83
CA GLU A 67 -17.14 26.39 -0.71
C GLU A 67 -16.73 26.67 0.73
N PHE A 68 -15.60 27.36 0.86
CA PHE A 68 -15.02 27.75 2.14
C PHE A 68 -14.40 29.15 2.07
N LEU A 69 -14.15 29.73 3.24
CA LEU A 69 -13.51 31.02 3.40
C LEU A 69 -12.11 30.81 3.98
N ILE A 70 -11.13 31.57 3.49
CA ILE A 70 -9.74 31.49 3.95
C ILE A 70 -9.39 32.77 4.71
N LYS A 71 -9.16 32.65 6.01
CA LYS A 71 -8.94 33.79 6.91
C LYS A 71 -7.53 33.77 7.49
N ASN A 72 -6.80 34.87 7.37
CA ASN A 72 -5.48 34.98 7.99
C ASN A 72 -5.62 35.01 9.51
N LYS A 73 -4.85 34.18 10.21
CA LYS A 73 -4.92 34.04 11.67
C LYS A 73 -4.53 35.34 12.39
N LYS A 74 -3.50 36.03 11.92
CA LYS A 74 -2.95 37.24 12.57
C LYS A 74 -3.83 38.46 12.37
N SER A 75 -4.20 38.75 11.13
CA SER A 75 -4.96 39.98 10.81
C SER A 75 -6.47 39.82 10.93
N GLY A 76 -6.98 38.58 10.88
CA GLY A 76 -8.41 38.29 10.80
C GLY A 76 -9.07 38.66 9.47
N LYS A 77 -8.28 39.05 8.46
CA LYS A 77 -8.73 39.38 7.11
C LYS A 77 -8.91 38.13 6.26
N TYR A 78 -9.76 38.22 5.23
CA TYR A 78 -10.10 37.13 4.33
C TYR A 78 -9.41 37.29 2.97
N LEU A 79 -8.92 36.16 2.43
CA LEU A 79 -8.50 36.06 1.04
C LEU A 79 -9.74 36.18 0.14
N GLN A 80 -9.74 37.14 -0.78
CA GLN A 80 -10.91 37.42 -1.62
C GLN A 80 -10.52 38.06 -2.96
N LEU A 81 -11.47 38.07 -3.89
CA LEU A 81 -11.32 38.71 -5.20
C LEU A 81 -12.00 40.09 -5.22
N ASP A 82 -11.24 41.16 -5.45
CA ASP A 82 -11.80 42.50 -5.58
C ASP A 82 -11.35 43.18 -6.89
N GLY A 83 -12.31 43.53 -7.75
CA GLY A 83 -12.02 44.12 -9.07
C GLY A 83 -11.10 43.27 -9.95
N GLY A 84 -11.18 41.94 -9.86
CA GLY A 84 -10.32 40.99 -10.57
C GLY A 84 -8.93 40.79 -9.97
N LYS A 85 -8.62 41.43 -8.83
CA LYS A 85 -7.35 41.27 -8.10
C LYS A 85 -7.56 40.42 -6.85
N VAL A 86 -6.60 39.54 -6.55
CA VAL A 86 -6.57 38.81 -5.29
C VAL A 86 -6.08 39.76 -4.20
N VAL A 87 -6.83 39.86 -3.10
CA VAL A 87 -6.52 40.75 -1.95
C VAL A 87 -6.80 40.04 -0.63
N CYS A 88 -6.22 40.55 0.46
CA CYS A 88 -6.59 40.16 1.82
C CYS A 88 -7.21 41.36 2.55
N ALA A 89 -8.52 41.31 2.79
CA ALA A 89 -9.27 42.44 3.34
C ALA A 89 -10.28 41.99 4.42
N ALA A 90 -10.70 42.93 5.26
CA ALA A 90 -11.75 42.67 6.24
C ALA A 90 -13.06 42.27 5.52
N SER A 91 -13.89 41.47 6.18
CA SER A 91 -15.23 41.18 5.68
C SER A 91 -16.00 42.49 5.53
N ALA A 92 -16.33 42.87 4.29
CA ALA A 92 -17.21 43.99 4.02
C ALA A 92 -18.65 43.46 3.95
N ASP A 93 -19.57 44.10 4.68
CA ASP A 93 -21.00 43.84 4.58
C ASP A 93 -21.48 44.17 3.15
N GLY A 94 -21.45 43.22 2.21
CA GLY A 94 -21.93 43.48 0.86
C GLY A 94 -21.80 42.38 -0.19
N ASP A 95 -20.73 41.58 -0.19
CA ASP A 95 -20.54 40.56 -1.23
C ASP A 95 -19.71 39.36 -0.76
N GLN A 96 -20.38 38.35 -0.19
CA GLN A 96 -19.73 37.14 0.28
C GLN A 96 -19.20 36.24 -0.85
N GLU A 97 -19.68 36.39 -2.08
CA GLU A 97 -19.25 35.55 -3.21
C GLU A 97 -17.76 35.76 -3.53
N LYS A 98 -17.27 36.99 -3.37
CA LYS A 98 -15.84 37.34 -3.54
C LYS A 98 -14.91 36.59 -2.61
N MET A 99 -15.40 36.15 -1.44
CA MET A 99 -14.62 35.45 -0.42
C MET A 99 -14.71 33.92 -0.53
N LYS A 100 -15.60 33.39 -1.37
CA LYS A 100 -15.84 31.95 -1.49
C LYS A 100 -14.82 31.32 -2.41
N TRP A 101 -14.06 30.38 -1.86
CA TRP A 101 -13.11 29.56 -2.56
C TRP A 101 -13.61 28.12 -2.65
N GLN A 102 -13.20 27.46 -3.72
CA GLN A 102 -13.40 26.04 -3.91
C GLN A 102 -12.12 25.41 -4.46
N TYR A 103 -11.95 24.13 -4.20
CA TYR A 103 -10.85 23.39 -4.83
C TYR A 103 -11.20 23.08 -6.28
N GLY A 104 -10.27 23.41 -7.16
CA GLY A 104 -10.37 23.02 -8.55
C GLY A 104 -10.28 21.51 -8.70
N GLY A 105 -11.30 20.91 -9.30
CA GLY A 105 -11.33 19.47 -9.52
C GLY A 105 -10.19 19.00 -10.43
N PHE A 106 -9.57 17.88 -10.06
CA PHE A 106 -8.86 17.02 -10.99
C PHE A 106 -9.82 15.90 -11.38
N ASP A 107 -10.02 15.69 -12.67
CA ASP A 107 -10.86 14.60 -13.14
C ASP A 107 -10.04 13.32 -13.38
N PHE A 108 -10.75 12.20 -13.47
CA PHE A 108 -10.18 10.90 -13.81
C PHE A 108 -9.39 10.91 -15.13
N VAL A 109 -9.58 11.90 -16.00
CA VAL A 109 -8.91 11.99 -17.30
C VAL A 109 -7.52 12.65 -17.17
N THR A 110 -7.35 13.53 -16.18
CA THR A 110 -6.16 14.38 -16.07
C THR A 110 -5.07 13.87 -15.13
N GLN A 111 -5.36 12.88 -14.25
CA GLN A 111 -4.54 11.98 -13.36
C GLN A 111 -3.12 12.40 -12.89
N LYS A 112 -2.38 13.21 -13.63
CA LYS A 112 -0.98 13.60 -13.47
C LYS A 112 -0.71 14.55 -12.31
N ASN A 113 -1.72 15.20 -11.72
CA ASN A 113 -1.54 16.17 -10.64
C ASN A 113 -2.54 16.06 -9.46
N CYS A 114 -3.24 14.93 -9.33
CA CYS A 114 -4.24 14.73 -8.28
C CYS A 114 -3.62 14.58 -6.88
N GLY A 115 -3.64 15.62 -6.06
CA GLY A 115 -2.99 15.63 -4.74
C GLY A 115 -2.32 16.97 -4.43
N TRP A 116 -2.12 17.78 -5.46
CA TRP A 116 -1.94 19.21 -5.31
C TRP A 116 -3.28 19.92 -5.41
N TYR A 117 -3.45 21.01 -4.67
CA TYR A 117 -4.69 21.76 -4.67
C TYR A 117 -4.56 22.96 -5.59
N THR A 118 -5.52 23.13 -6.49
CA THR A 118 -5.76 24.39 -7.19
C THR A 118 -6.94 25.08 -6.53
N LEU A 119 -6.90 26.41 -6.45
CA LEU A 119 -7.95 27.20 -5.81
C LEU A 119 -8.67 28.05 -6.85
N GLU A 120 -9.98 27.88 -6.95
CA GLU A 120 -10.88 28.69 -7.76
C GLU A 120 -11.70 29.62 -6.84
N ASN A 121 -12.13 30.77 -7.37
CA ASN A 121 -12.99 31.71 -6.66
C ASN A 121 -14.32 31.88 -7.40
N ASN A 122 -15.43 31.88 -6.68
CA ASN A 122 -16.78 31.96 -7.28
C ASN A 122 -17.05 33.26 -8.05
N ALA A 123 -16.32 34.35 -7.74
CA ALA A 123 -16.45 35.62 -8.44
C ALA A 123 -15.56 35.74 -9.70
N SER A 124 -14.87 34.66 -10.09
CA SER A 124 -13.99 34.59 -11.27
C SER A 124 -14.49 33.63 -12.35
N ASP A 125 -13.91 33.72 -13.56
CA ASP A 125 -14.14 32.71 -14.59
C ASP A 125 -13.63 31.34 -14.12
N LYS A 126 -14.37 30.27 -14.41
CA LYS A 126 -14.11 28.91 -13.89
C LYS A 126 -12.75 28.31 -14.30
N ASN A 127 -12.09 28.88 -15.30
CA ASN A 127 -10.78 28.45 -15.77
C ASN A 127 -9.62 29.22 -15.11
N LEU A 128 -9.89 30.13 -14.17
CA LEU A 128 -8.86 30.88 -13.46
C LEU A 128 -8.54 30.25 -12.11
N HIS A 129 -7.25 30.21 -11.77
CA HIS A 129 -6.72 29.56 -10.57
C HIS A 129 -5.80 30.51 -9.82
N LEU A 130 -5.80 30.42 -8.49
CA LEU A 130 -4.86 31.15 -7.65
C LEU A 130 -3.44 30.70 -7.97
N ALA A 131 -2.63 31.58 -8.55
CA ALA A 131 -1.25 31.31 -8.90
C ALA A 131 -0.30 32.28 -8.19
N ARG A 132 0.87 31.77 -7.80
CA ARG A 132 1.99 32.57 -7.29
C ARG A 132 2.81 33.10 -8.48
N LYS A 133 3.04 34.41 -8.54
CA LYS A 133 3.95 35.05 -9.52
C LYS A 133 4.95 35.94 -8.77
N GLU A 134 5.95 36.48 -9.47
CA GLU A 134 7.02 37.30 -8.86
C GLU A 134 6.51 38.45 -7.97
N ASN A 135 5.38 39.07 -8.34
CA ASN A 135 4.83 40.24 -7.65
C ASN A 135 3.67 39.93 -6.69
N GLY A 136 3.41 38.65 -6.35
CA GLY A 136 2.35 38.27 -5.41
C GLY A 136 1.52 37.08 -5.88
N VAL A 137 0.21 37.14 -5.61
CA VAL A 137 -0.77 36.15 -6.10
C VAL A 137 -1.73 36.78 -7.10
N VAL A 138 -2.12 35.99 -8.10
CA VAL A 138 -3.06 36.38 -9.17
C VAL A 138 -4.05 35.25 -9.44
N MET A 139 -5.16 35.57 -10.12
CA MET A 139 -6.00 34.56 -10.77
C MET A 139 -5.49 34.39 -12.21
N ASP A 140 -5.04 33.19 -12.57
CA ASP A 140 -4.40 32.88 -13.86
C ASP A 140 -5.10 31.73 -14.58
N ALA A 141 -5.15 31.77 -15.91
CA ALA A 141 -5.68 30.69 -16.75
C ALA A 141 -4.62 29.59 -16.96
N SER A 142 -4.03 29.12 -15.85
CA SER A 142 -2.89 28.21 -15.85
C SER A 142 -3.30 26.80 -16.31
N ASN A 143 -2.43 26.15 -17.08
CA ASN A 143 -2.60 24.72 -17.36
C ASN A 143 -2.27 23.95 -16.07
N ARG A 144 -3.31 23.43 -15.38
CA ARG A 144 -3.16 22.63 -14.15
C ARG A 144 -2.30 21.37 -14.30
N VAL A 145 -1.96 20.97 -15.52
CA VAL A 145 -1.05 19.83 -15.76
C VAL A 145 0.42 20.27 -15.75
N GLU A 146 0.71 21.46 -16.26
CA GLU A 146 2.06 21.91 -16.61
C GLU A 146 2.55 23.09 -15.77
N ASP A 147 1.63 23.88 -15.20
CA ASP A 147 1.94 25.11 -14.48
C ASP A 147 1.82 24.92 -12.96
N PHE A 148 2.98 24.61 -12.36
CA PHE A 148 3.11 24.38 -10.92
C PHE A 148 2.96 25.67 -10.09
N SER A 149 2.94 26.85 -10.71
CA SER A 149 2.69 28.12 -10.01
C SER A 149 1.27 28.20 -9.43
N SER A 150 0.34 27.38 -9.92
CA SER A 150 -1.04 27.25 -9.43
C SER A 150 -1.28 26.08 -8.46
N HIS A 151 -0.24 25.30 -8.17
CA HIS A 151 -0.32 24.15 -7.26
C HIS A 151 0.05 24.54 -5.83
N TRP A 152 -0.83 24.20 -4.89
CA TRP A 152 -0.65 24.46 -3.47
C TRP A 152 -0.68 23.17 -2.66
N ASN A 153 0.28 23.01 -1.75
CA ASN A 153 0.23 22.02 -0.67
C ASN A 153 -0.48 22.66 0.52
N ILE A 154 -1.51 22.00 1.03
CA ILE A 154 -2.28 22.44 2.19
C ILE A 154 -1.75 21.70 3.42
N VAL A 155 -1.01 22.41 4.28
CA VAL A 155 -0.28 21.79 5.39
C VAL A 155 -0.95 22.14 6.70
N ARG A 156 -1.33 21.12 7.47
CA ARG A 156 -1.80 21.32 8.84
C ARG A 156 -0.60 21.62 9.75
N GLU A 157 -0.55 22.84 10.28
CA GLU A 157 0.57 23.28 11.14
C GLU A 157 0.26 23.07 12.62
N ASN A 158 -0.92 23.53 13.05
CA ASN A 158 -1.37 23.43 14.43
C ASN A 158 -2.81 22.92 14.50
N GLY A 159 -3.23 22.48 15.69
CA GLY A 159 -4.59 22.06 15.95
C GLY A 159 -4.68 21.08 17.12
N SER A 160 -5.87 20.51 17.29
CA SER A 160 -6.07 19.32 18.14
C SER A 160 -5.26 18.12 17.62
N ASP A 161 -5.02 17.09 18.44
CA ASP A 161 -4.24 15.91 18.02
C ASP A 161 -4.79 15.26 16.75
N LEU A 162 -6.11 15.07 16.69
CA LEU A 162 -6.86 14.75 15.48
C LEU A 162 -7.58 16.02 14.99
N SER A 163 -7.72 16.17 13.68
CA SER A 163 -8.54 17.24 13.10
C SER A 163 -10.04 17.04 13.36
N PHE A 164 -10.45 15.87 13.81
CA PHE A 164 -11.85 15.48 13.99
C PHE A 164 -12.13 14.88 15.36
N SER A 165 -13.40 14.91 15.74
CA SER A 165 -13.95 14.27 16.93
C SER A 165 -15.14 13.41 16.57
N ILE A 166 -15.32 12.31 17.30
CA ILE A 166 -16.41 11.36 17.09
C ILE A 166 -17.17 11.23 18.40
N THR A 167 -18.47 11.44 18.35
CA THR A 167 -19.45 11.02 19.36
C THR A 167 -20.24 9.83 18.81
N PRO A 168 -21.04 9.14 19.63
CA PRO A 168 -21.75 7.96 19.16
C PRO A 168 -22.72 8.18 17.99
N GLU A 169 -23.19 9.42 17.80
CA GLU A 169 -24.12 9.86 16.76
C GLU A 169 -23.52 10.83 15.74
N LYS A 170 -22.34 11.41 16.01
CA LYS A 170 -21.82 12.54 15.21
C LYS A 170 -20.32 12.45 14.95
N VAL A 171 -19.91 12.79 13.73
CA VAL A 171 -18.53 13.12 13.37
C VAL A 171 -18.46 14.62 13.10
N VAL A 172 -17.49 15.31 13.70
CA VAL A 172 -17.17 16.72 13.40
C VAL A 172 -15.71 16.76 12.98
N ASP A 173 -15.40 17.43 11.87
CA ASP A 173 -14.04 17.56 11.33
C ASP A 173 -13.70 19.04 11.11
N ALA A 174 -12.62 19.53 11.74
CA ALA A 174 -11.99 20.80 11.45
C ALA A 174 -11.13 20.66 10.18
N SER A 175 -11.82 20.40 9.08
CA SER A 175 -11.25 20.09 7.77
C SER A 175 -10.64 21.33 7.10
N PHE A 176 -9.83 21.08 6.09
CA PHE A 176 -9.36 22.09 5.13
C PHE A 176 -10.52 22.66 4.26
N LEU A 177 -11.74 22.13 4.39
CA LEU A 177 -13.00 22.66 3.85
C LEU A 177 -13.81 23.48 4.87
N GLY A 178 -13.19 23.82 6.02
CA GLY A 178 -13.85 24.37 7.19
C GLY A 178 -14.47 23.29 8.08
N THR A 179 -15.14 23.68 9.17
CA THR A 179 -15.78 22.70 10.05
C THR A 179 -16.93 22.00 9.33
N ARG A 180 -16.82 20.68 9.16
CA ARG A 180 -17.80 19.79 8.51
C ARG A 180 -18.30 18.74 9.49
N GLU A 181 -19.49 18.23 9.25
CA GLU A 181 -20.20 17.35 10.15
C GLU A 181 -20.90 16.20 9.40
N ALA A 182 -21.00 15.05 10.07
CA ALA A 182 -21.91 13.98 9.72
C ALA A 182 -22.68 13.52 10.97
N VAL A 183 -23.97 13.24 10.82
CA VAL A 183 -24.86 12.82 11.90
C VAL A 183 -25.60 11.56 11.47
N ALA A 184 -25.53 10.51 12.29
CA ALA A 184 -26.40 9.35 12.15
C ALA A 184 -27.78 9.70 12.71
N VAL A 185 -28.75 9.88 11.81
CA VAL A 185 -30.14 10.19 12.16
C VAL A 185 -30.84 8.94 12.69
N SER A 186 -30.49 7.78 12.15
CA SER A 186 -30.93 6.46 12.60
C SER A 186 -29.92 5.40 12.15
N ASP A 187 -30.16 4.14 12.50
CA ASP A 187 -29.36 2.99 12.02
C ASP A 187 -29.44 2.81 10.50
N THR A 188 -30.28 3.58 9.79
CA THR A 188 -30.50 3.46 8.35
C THR A 188 -30.32 4.79 7.62
N GLU A 189 -29.87 5.85 8.29
CA GLU A 189 -29.72 7.18 7.69
C GLU A 189 -28.57 7.97 8.30
N ILE A 190 -27.69 8.50 7.45
CA ILE A 190 -26.60 9.42 7.82
C ILE A 190 -26.72 10.66 6.95
N VAL A 191 -26.65 11.84 7.56
CA VAL A 191 -26.61 13.13 6.86
C VAL A 191 -25.22 13.72 7.04
N SER A 192 -24.61 14.23 5.96
CA SER A 192 -23.34 14.94 6.03
C SER A 192 -23.37 16.22 5.22
N ASP A 193 -22.58 17.22 5.65
CA ASP A 193 -22.36 18.47 4.92
C ASP A 193 -20.95 18.57 4.28
N TYR A 194 -20.17 17.48 4.31
CA TYR A 194 -18.77 17.46 3.86
C TYR A 194 -18.60 17.86 2.39
N HIS A 195 -19.52 17.37 1.54
CA HIS A 195 -19.63 17.65 0.11
C HIS A 195 -20.89 18.48 -0.18
N GLY A 196 -21.16 19.46 0.67
CA GLY A 196 -22.48 20.08 0.77
C GLY A 196 -23.50 19.12 1.40
N LYS A 197 -24.71 19.61 1.66
CA LYS A 197 -25.74 18.84 2.37
C LYS A 197 -26.21 17.64 1.55
N ASN A 198 -25.89 16.44 2.02
CA ASN A 198 -26.25 15.17 1.39
C ASN A 198 -26.59 14.11 2.44
N SER A 199 -27.13 12.96 2.03
CA SER A 199 -27.50 11.87 2.92
C SER A 199 -27.36 10.50 2.28
N TRP A 200 -26.96 9.51 3.08
CA TRP A 200 -27.17 8.10 2.78
C TRP A 200 -28.42 7.62 3.50
N THR A 201 -29.23 6.81 2.82
CA THR A 201 -30.38 6.12 3.40
C THR A 201 -30.41 4.71 2.86
N LEU A 202 -30.49 3.71 3.75
CA LEU A 202 -30.57 2.30 3.37
C LEU A 202 -31.71 2.04 2.38
N GLN A 203 -31.40 1.46 1.22
CA GLN A 203 -32.35 1.12 0.15
C GLN A 203 -32.49 -0.39 -0.05
N LYS A 204 -31.46 -1.18 0.27
CA LYS A 204 -31.44 -2.64 0.11
C LYS A 204 -31.87 -3.36 1.39
N ASP A 205 -32.52 -4.50 1.20
CA ASP A 205 -32.86 -5.41 2.30
C ASP A 205 -31.60 -6.17 2.74
N ILE A 206 -31.16 -5.89 3.96
CA ILE A 206 -29.99 -6.52 4.59
C ILE A 206 -30.39 -7.56 5.65
N SER A 207 -31.68 -7.89 5.79
CA SER A 207 -32.18 -8.77 6.84
C SER A 207 -31.66 -10.21 6.77
N SER A 208 -31.11 -10.63 5.63
CA SER A 208 -30.48 -11.94 5.44
C SER A 208 -29.07 -12.06 6.02
N PHE A 209 -28.49 -10.96 6.51
CA PHE A 209 -27.13 -10.92 7.04
C PHE A 209 -27.10 -10.82 8.57
N PRO A 210 -25.95 -11.10 9.21
CA PRO A 210 -25.80 -10.93 10.64
C PRO A 210 -26.15 -9.52 11.09
N ARG A 211 -26.94 -9.42 12.16
CA ARG A 211 -27.44 -8.15 12.68
C ARG A 211 -26.55 -7.64 13.80
N PHE A 212 -25.82 -6.57 13.53
CA PHE A 212 -25.04 -5.84 14.52
C PHE A 212 -25.87 -4.74 15.17
N THR A 213 -25.89 -4.69 16.50
CA THR A 213 -26.42 -3.56 17.26
C THR A 213 -25.40 -3.09 18.29
N ALA A 214 -25.41 -1.79 18.55
CA ALA A 214 -24.55 -1.17 19.54
C ALA A 214 -25.37 -0.15 20.33
N GLU A 215 -25.63 -0.45 21.60
CA GLU A 215 -26.41 0.41 22.51
C GLU A 215 -25.77 1.80 22.54
N ASN A 216 -26.55 2.87 22.36
CA ASN A 216 -26.09 4.26 22.29
C ASN A 216 -25.03 4.58 21.21
N ASN A 217 -24.78 3.74 20.20
CA ASN A 217 -23.80 4.03 19.13
C ASN A 217 -24.42 3.95 17.71
N PRO A 218 -25.41 4.80 17.38
CA PRO A 218 -26.10 4.73 16.09
C PRO A 218 -25.17 4.91 14.89
N MET A 219 -24.10 5.71 14.99
CA MET A 219 -23.13 5.87 13.89
C MET A 219 -22.43 4.56 13.52
N LEU A 220 -22.04 3.75 14.52
CA LEU A 220 -21.38 2.46 14.27
C LEU A 220 -22.31 1.50 13.52
N VAL A 221 -23.59 1.48 13.91
CA VAL A 221 -24.61 0.60 13.33
C VAL A 221 -24.99 1.07 11.92
N ALA A 222 -25.20 2.36 11.72
CA ALA A 222 -25.54 2.93 10.42
C ALA A 222 -24.46 2.66 9.37
N LEU A 223 -23.18 2.82 9.72
CA LEU A 223 -22.07 2.52 8.82
C LEU A 223 -21.93 1.01 8.55
N TYR A 224 -22.20 0.15 9.52
CA TYR A 224 -22.23 -1.30 9.27
C TYR A 224 -23.36 -1.67 8.30
N ASN A 225 -24.54 -1.09 8.45
CA ASN A 225 -25.67 -1.31 7.55
C ASN A 225 -25.38 -0.79 6.13
N MET A 226 -24.71 0.37 6.01
CA MET A 226 -24.17 0.88 4.75
C MET A 226 -23.19 -0.12 4.12
N ALA A 227 -22.25 -0.66 4.90
CA ALA A 227 -21.28 -1.64 4.39
C ALA A 227 -21.98 -2.92 3.87
N LEU A 228 -23.01 -3.41 4.56
CA LEU A 228 -23.79 -4.57 4.09
C LEU A 228 -24.55 -4.28 2.79
N GLU A 229 -25.12 -3.08 2.65
CA GLU A 229 -25.77 -2.65 1.40
C GLU A 229 -24.76 -2.54 0.25
N GLU A 230 -23.63 -1.87 0.49
CA GLU A 230 -22.58 -1.70 -0.52
C GLU A 230 -22.00 -3.04 -0.96
N MET A 231 -21.75 -3.97 -0.02
CA MET A 231 -21.35 -5.34 -0.33
C MET A 231 -22.36 -6.04 -1.25
N GLN A 232 -23.67 -5.87 -1.05
CA GLN A 232 -24.68 -6.43 -1.96
C GLN A 232 -24.64 -5.76 -3.35
N LEU A 233 -24.45 -4.44 -3.39
CA LEU A 233 -24.35 -3.68 -4.64
C LEU A 233 -23.12 -4.07 -5.46
N ASP A 234 -22.07 -4.58 -4.81
CA ASP A 234 -20.86 -5.08 -5.45
C ASP A 234 -20.96 -6.55 -5.91
N VAL A 235 -22.13 -7.18 -5.82
CA VAL A 235 -22.37 -8.50 -6.41
C VAL A 235 -22.83 -8.37 -7.86
N ARG A 236 -22.05 -8.95 -8.77
CA ARG A 236 -22.32 -8.99 -10.21
C ARG A 236 -23.44 -9.99 -10.56
N THR A 237 -23.96 -9.86 -11.78
CA THR A 237 -24.99 -10.76 -12.32
C THR A 237 -24.52 -12.22 -12.47
N ASP A 238 -23.22 -12.47 -12.56
CA ASP A 238 -22.62 -13.81 -12.60
C ASP A 238 -22.38 -14.40 -11.19
N SER A 239 -22.85 -13.72 -10.13
CA SER A 239 -22.62 -14.09 -8.72
C SER A 239 -21.14 -14.09 -8.34
N THR A 240 -20.35 -13.15 -8.89
CA THR A 240 -19.00 -12.82 -8.43
C THR A 240 -18.92 -11.38 -7.93
N PHE A 241 -17.85 -11.01 -7.24
CA PHE A 241 -17.66 -9.62 -6.80
C PHE A 241 -17.15 -8.72 -7.93
N MET A 242 -17.56 -7.46 -7.93
CA MET A 242 -16.86 -6.37 -8.63
C MET A 242 -15.99 -5.58 -7.64
N ALA A 243 -14.95 -4.89 -8.09
CA ALA A 243 -14.04 -4.16 -7.18
C ALA A 243 -14.63 -2.83 -6.65
N GLY A 244 -15.69 -2.31 -7.25
CA GLY A 244 -16.47 -1.19 -6.72
C GLY A 244 -17.28 -0.46 -7.77
N ALA A 245 -17.81 0.72 -7.44
CA ALA A 245 -18.67 1.48 -8.36
C ALA A 245 -18.03 1.88 -9.69
N LEU A 246 -16.75 2.23 -9.68
CA LEU A 246 -16.00 2.58 -10.89
C LEU A 246 -15.28 1.37 -11.50
N TRP A 247 -15.27 0.24 -10.79
CA TRP A 247 -14.51 -0.96 -11.13
C TRP A 247 -15.48 -2.15 -11.28
N PRO A 248 -16.23 -2.23 -12.40
CA PRO A 248 -17.33 -3.18 -12.51
C PRO A 248 -16.88 -4.64 -12.68
N ASP A 249 -15.61 -4.90 -13.00
CA ASP A 249 -15.07 -6.26 -13.12
C ASP A 249 -14.49 -6.79 -11.80
N THR A 250 -14.14 -8.08 -11.79
CA THR A 250 -13.52 -8.76 -10.68
C THR A 250 -12.00 -8.64 -10.78
N TRP A 251 -11.37 -8.17 -9.71
CA TRP A 251 -9.92 -8.03 -9.59
C TRP A 251 -9.43 -8.95 -8.47
N THR A 252 -8.34 -9.69 -8.72
CA THR A 252 -7.91 -10.79 -7.85
C THR A 252 -7.60 -10.31 -6.44
N ARG A 253 -6.79 -9.24 -6.30
CA ARG A 253 -6.36 -8.74 -4.99
C ARG A 253 -7.53 -8.15 -4.19
N ASP A 254 -8.36 -7.32 -4.83
CA ASP A 254 -9.57 -6.75 -4.24
C ASP A 254 -10.49 -7.84 -3.68
N ALA A 255 -10.78 -8.85 -4.48
CA ALA A 255 -11.64 -9.96 -4.08
C ALA A 255 -11.02 -10.76 -2.94
N VAL A 256 -9.74 -11.15 -3.07
CA VAL A 256 -9.07 -12.03 -2.10
C VAL A 256 -8.95 -11.37 -0.72
N TYR A 257 -8.54 -10.10 -0.65
CA TYR A 257 -8.48 -9.39 0.64
C TYR A 257 -9.88 -9.25 1.26
N SER A 258 -10.90 -8.96 0.45
CA SER A 258 -12.27 -8.82 0.94
C SER A 258 -12.85 -10.15 1.48
N ILE A 259 -12.55 -11.26 0.79
CA ILE A 259 -12.91 -12.62 1.22
C ILE A 259 -12.21 -12.98 2.54
N TYR A 260 -10.91 -12.69 2.64
CA TYR A 260 -10.16 -12.89 3.87
C TYR A 260 -10.71 -12.03 5.02
N PHE A 261 -10.98 -10.75 4.80
CA PHE A 261 -11.43 -9.85 5.87
C PHE A 261 -12.82 -10.18 6.39
N SER A 262 -13.80 -10.46 5.52
CA SER A 262 -15.17 -10.75 5.97
C SER A 262 -16.06 -11.55 5.03
N TYR A 263 -15.83 -11.52 3.71
CA TYR A 263 -16.84 -12.05 2.78
C TYR A 263 -16.93 -13.56 2.74
N ALA A 264 -15.86 -14.29 3.10
CA ALA A 264 -15.95 -15.73 3.30
C ALA A 264 -17.05 -16.09 4.34
N TRP A 265 -17.29 -15.22 5.32
CA TRP A 265 -18.22 -15.48 6.42
C TRP A 265 -19.65 -15.02 6.12
N ILE A 266 -19.84 -14.04 5.24
CA ILE A 266 -21.18 -13.47 4.96
C ILE A 266 -21.74 -13.96 3.62
N LEU A 267 -20.89 -14.06 2.59
CA LEU A 267 -21.26 -14.44 1.23
C LEU A 267 -20.36 -15.58 0.74
N PRO A 268 -20.40 -16.78 1.38
CA PRO A 268 -19.50 -17.88 1.05
C PRO A 268 -19.63 -18.32 -0.42
N GLU A 269 -20.85 -18.46 -0.96
CA GLU A 269 -21.05 -18.90 -2.34
C GLU A 269 -20.52 -17.90 -3.39
N VAL A 270 -20.72 -16.60 -3.16
CA VAL A 270 -20.16 -15.55 -4.04
C VAL A 270 -18.62 -15.54 -3.93
N SER A 271 -18.09 -15.73 -2.71
CA SER A 271 -16.65 -15.83 -2.47
C SER A 271 -16.03 -17.00 -3.24
N ARG A 272 -16.63 -18.19 -3.15
CA ARG A 272 -16.18 -19.38 -3.89
C ARG A 272 -16.17 -19.16 -5.39
N LYS A 273 -17.29 -18.71 -5.97
CA LYS A 273 -17.40 -18.43 -7.41
C LYS A 273 -16.40 -17.39 -7.88
N THR A 274 -16.16 -16.37 -7.06
CA THR A 274 -15.17 -15.33 -7.35
C THR A 274 -13.75 -15.92 -7.39
N LEU A 275 -13.39 -16.76 -6.42
CA LEU A 275 -12.08 -17.43 -6.41
C LEU A 275 -11.90 -18.40 -7.59
N GLU A 276 -12.96 -19.13 -7.95
CA GLU A 276 -12.97 -20.00 -9.13
C GLU A 276 -12.80 -19.19 -10.44
N LYS A 277 -13.43 -18.01 -10.55
CA LYS A 277 -13.23 -17.07 -11.68
C LYS A 277 -11.79 -16.55 -11.73
N GLN A 278 -11.18 -16.29 -10.56
CA GLN A 278 -9.80 -15.81 -10.42
C GLN A 278 -8.75 -16.94 -10.40
N THR A 279 -9.05 -18.05 -11.07
CA THR A 279 -8.16 -19.20 -11.24
C THR A 279 -8.04 -19.53 -12.73
N LEU A 280 -6.83 -19.47 -13.27
CA LEU A 280 -6.54 -19.98 -14.62
C LEU A 280 -6.80 -21.49 -14.66
N GLN A 281 -7.16 -22.03 -15.83
CA GLN A 281 -7.56 -23.44 -15.96
C GLN A 281 -6.53 -24.31 -16.71
N ASN A 282 -5.68 -23.70 -17.54
CA ASN A 282 -4.72 -24.41 -18.39
C ASN A 282 -3.37 -23.69 -18.43
N PRO A 283 -2.46 -23.97 -17.49
CA PRO A 283 -2.59 -24.85 -16.32
C PRO A 283 -3.49 -24.24 -15.23
N LYS A 284 -3.89 -25.05 -14.25
CA LYS A 284 -4.61 -24.53 -13.08
C LYS A 284 -3.64 -23.74 -12.20
N GLU A 285 -3.79 -22.43 -12.11
CA GLU A 285 -2.94 -21.56 -11.28
C GLU A 285 -3.69 -20.31 -10.80
N ALA A 286 -3.22 -19.69 -9.72
CA ALA A 286 -3.76 -18.40 -9.28
C ALA A 286 -3.52 -17.35 -10.37
N LEU A 287 -4.52 -16.49 -10.64
CA LEU A 287 -4.39 -15.42 -11.62
C LEU A 287 -3.66 -14.20 -11.02
N GLN A 288 -2.77 -13.59 -11.77
CA GLN A 288 -2.26 -12.22 -11.53
C GLN A 288 -2.80 -11.33 -12.65
N ASP A 289 -3.97 -10.73 -12.43
CA ASP A 289 -4.64 -9.85 -13.41
C ASP A 289 -4.08 -8.41 -13.41
N THR A 290 -3.39 -8.01 -12.34
CA THR A 290 -2.73 -6.70 -12.21
C THR A 290 -1.31 -6.75 -11.70
N GLY A 291 -0.51 -5.81 -12.17
CA GLY A 291 0.85 -5.56 -11.74
C GLY A 291 1.63 -4.80 -12.81
N SER A 292 2.78 -4.24 -12.42
CA SER A 292 3.70 -3.62 -13.37
C SER A 292 4.16 -4.61 -14.45
N GLY A 293 4.30 -4.16 -15.70
CA GLY A 293 4.99 -4.94 -16.75
C GLY A 293 4.36 -6.27 -17.18
N GLY A 294 3.04 -6.40 -17.11
CA GLY A 294 2.32 -7.60 -17.53
C GLY A 294 2.01 -8.55 -16.38
N SER A 295 1.98 -8.02 -15.15
CA SER A 295 1.64 -8.75 -13.94
C SER A 295 2.73 -9.77 -13.57
N TRP A 296 2.55 -11.06 -13.84
CA TRP A 296 3.58 -12.06 -13.54
C TRP A 296 4.56 -12.22 -14.71
N PRO A 297 5.90 -12.23 -14.49
CA PRO A 297 6.60 -12.49 -13.22
C PRO A 297 7.10 -11.24 -12.49
N ILE A 298 6.73 -10.03 -12.91
CA ILE A 298 7.16 -8.78 -12.24
C ILE A 298 6.55 -8.67 -10.84
N SER A 299 5.27 -9.01 -10.73
CA SER A 299 4.51 -9.14 -9.50
C SER A 299 4.25 -10.62 -9.23
N THR A 300 4.49 -11.05 -7.99
CA THR A 300 4.26 -12.43 -7.54
C THR A 300 3.28 -12.52 -6.38
N ASP A 301 2.56 -11.44 -6.08
CA ASP A 301 1.68 -11.32 -4.91
C ASP A 301 0.34 -12.04 -5.08
N ARG A 302 0.02 -12.63 -6.25
CA ARG A 302 -1.13 -13.53 -6.46
C ARG A 302 -1.22 -14.69 -5.47
N VAL A 303 -0.10 -15.05 -4.82
CA VAL A 303 -0.09 -16.05 -3.75
C VAL A 303 -0.96 -15.66 -2.55
N VAL A 304 -1.35 -14.38 -2.44
CA VAL A 304 -2.42 -13.90 -1.54
C VAL A 304 -3.70 -14.73 -1.66
N TRP A 305 -3.98 -15.30 -2.83
CA TRP A 305 -5.14 -16.16 -3.08
C TRP A 305 -5.30 -17.25 -2.00
N ALA A 306 -4.20 -17.79 -1.49
CA ALA A 306 -4.20 -18.80 -0.43
C ALA A 306 -4.84 -18.30 0.87
N MET A 307 -4.76 -17.00 1.18
CA MET A 307 -5.42 -16.41 2.36
C MET A 307 -6.94 -16.54 2.29
N ALA A 308 -7.54 -16.18 1.16
CA ALA A 308 -8.99 -16.29 0.96
C ALA A 308 -9.45 -17.76 0.97
N ALA A 309 -8.70 -18.65 0.33
CA ALA A 309 -9.05 -20.05 0.30
C ALA A 309 -8.93 -20.76 1.65
N TRP A 310 -7.91 -20.40 2.43
CA TRP A 310 -7.79 -20.84 3.82
C TRP A 310 -8.96 -20.34 4.65
N GLU A 311 -9.29 -19.06 4.57
CA GLU A 311 -10.37 -18.46 5.35
C GLU A 311 -11.74 -19.08 5.00
N TYR A 312 -11.98 -19.32 3.71
CA TYR A 312 -13.17 -20.04 3.25
C TYR A 312 -13.25 -21.46 3.82
N TYR A 313 -12.13 -22.20 3.84
CA TYR A 313 -12.09 -23.51 4.47
C TYR A 313 -12.37 -23.45 5.98
N LEU A 314 -11.74 -22.52 6.68
CA LEU A 314 -11.93 -22.38 8.12
C LEU A 314 -13.41 -22.14 8.47
N TYR A 315 -14.08 -21.30 7.68
CA TYR A 315 -15.50 -20.99 7.83
C TYR A 315 -16.42 -22.17 7.47
N THR A 316 -16.18 -22.85 6.35
CA THR A 316 -17.10 -23.88 5.81
C THR A 316 -16.80 -25.30 6.28
N GLY A 317 -15.54 -25.61 6.60
CA GLY A 317 -15.04 -26.96 6.81
C GLY A 317 -14.94 -27.83 5.55
N ASP A 318 -15.11 -27.25 4.35
CA ASP A 318 -15.15 -28.00 3.08
C ASP A 318 -13.76 -28.52 2.68
N LYS A 319 -13.51 -29.80 2.92
CA LYS A 319 -12.26 -30.48 2.51
C LYS A 319 -12.18 -30.72 1.00
N THR A 320 -13.32 -30.81 0.31
CA THR A 320 -13.36 -30.96 -1.16
C THR A 320 -12.88 -29.67 -1.82
N TRP A 321 -13.27 -28.52 -1.26
CA TRP A 321 -12.71 -27.22 -1.63
C TRP A 321 -11.20 -27.20 -1.45
N LEU A 322 -10.68 -27.55 -0.27
CA LEU A 322 -9.23 -27.58 -0.03
C LEU A 322 -8.49 -28.45 -1.04
N GLU A 323 -9.00 -29.65 -1.32
CA GLU A 323 -8.38 -30.56 -2.30
C GLU A 323 -8.39 -29.96 -3.71
N SER A 324 -9.51 -29.38 -4.14
CA SER A 324 -9.65 -28.70 -5.43
C SER A 324 -8.61 -27.61 -5.64
N VAL A 325 -8.37 -26.79 -4.61
CA VAL A 325 -7.54 -25.59 -4.75
C VAL A 325 -6.06 -25.89 -4.53
N TYR A 326 -5.76 -26.95 -3.76
CA TYR A 326 -4.40 -27.37 -3.46
C TYR A 326 -3.56 -27.60 -4.71
N ASP A 327 -4.09 -28.32 -5.71
CA ASP A 327 -3.30 -28.71 -6.88
C ASP A 327 -2.92 -27.51 -7.77
N GLY A 328 -3.82 -26.53 -7.93
CA GLY A 328 -3.51 -25.31 -8.69
C GLY A 328 -2.54 -24.37 -7.96
N LEU A 329 -2.67 -24.32 -6.63
CA LEU A 329 -1.74 -23.60 -5.77
C LEU A 329 -0.36 -24.28 -5.70
N LYS A 330 -0.30 -25.61 -5.70
CA LYS A 330 0.95 -26.36 -5.84
C LYS A 330 1.67 -25.99 -7.14
N TYR A 331 0.95 -25.93 -8.26
CA TYR A 331 1.52 -25.51 -9.54
C TYR A 331 2.09 -24.09 -9.44
N THR A 332 1.29 -23.17 -8.90
CA THR A 332 1.70 -21.78 -8.66
C THR A 332 2.99 -21.70 -7.84
N ALA A 333 3.09 -22.47 -6.76
CA ALA A 333 4.26 -22.51 -5.88
C ALA A 333 5.52 -23.02 -6.57
N LEU A 334 5.41 -24.11 -7.35
CA LEU A 334 6.56 -24.67 -8.07
C LEU A 334 7.05 -23.72 -9.17
N LYS A 335 6.12 -23.05 -9.86
CA LYS A 335 6.43 -22.05 -10.87
C LYS A 335 7.15 -20.84 -10.28
N ASP A 336 6.71 -20.34 -9.14
CA ASP A 336 7.38 -19.22 -8.46
C ASP A 336 8.73 -19.62 -7.85
N ILE A 337 8.89 -20.86 -7.38
CA ILE A 337 10.20 -21.40 -6.95
C ILE A 337 11.18 -21.42 -8.13
N HIS A 338 10.72 -21.82 -9.31
CA HIS A 338 11.54 -21.89 -10.52
C HIS A 338 11.96 -20.49 -11.02
N VAL A 339 11.02 -19.54 -11.09
CA VAL A 339 11.27 -18.23 -11.72
C VAL A 339 11.74 -17.15 -10.75
N ALA A 340 11.18 -17.09 -9.55
CA ALA A 340 11.29 -15.92 -8.67
C ALA A 340 12.07 -16.16 -7.38
N PHE A 341 12.35 -17.40 -6.97
CA PHE A 341 13.09 -17.67 -5.75
C PHE A 341 14.60 -17.42 -5.91
N ASP A 342 15.15 -16.56 -5.07
CA ASP A 342 16.60 -16.35 -4.98
C ASP A 342 17.17 -17.13 -3.78
N PRO A 343 17.95 -18.20 -4.01
CA PRO A 343 18.52 -19.01 -2.94
C PRO A 343 19.64 -18.28 -2.16
N ASN A 344 20.26 -17.23 -2.69
CA ASN A 344 21.33 -16.49 -2.02
C ASN A 344 20.79 -15.63 -0.87
N VAL A 345 19.58 -15.11 -1.02
CA VAL A 345 18.89 -14.31 0.01
C VAL A 345 17.75 -15.08 0.68
N GLY A 346 17.28 -16.20 0.11
CA GLY A 346 16.20 -17.02 0.64
C GLY A 346 14.83 -16.35 0.56
N LEU A 347 14.60 -15.52 -0.46
CA LEU A 347 13.39 -14.73 -0.67
C LEU A 347 12.91 -14.85 -2.13
N PHE A 348 11.65 -14.51 -2.35
CA PHE A 348 11.04 -14.41 -3.67
C PHE A 348 11.13 -12.98 -4.18
N LYS A 349 11.59 -12.83 -5.42
CA LYS A 349 11.59 -11.58 -6.16
C LYS A 349 10.16 -11.15 -6.51
N GLY A 350 9.96 -9.85 -6.68
CA GLY A 350 8.73 -9.27 -7.20
C GLY A 350 8.30 -7.99 -6.50
N GLU A 351 7.34 -7.32 -7.14
CA GLU A 351 6.75 -6.05 -6.73
C GLU A 351 6.18 -6.05 -5.30
N THR A 352 6.01 -4.85 -4.74
CA THR A 352 5.30 -4.61 -3.47
C THR A 352 3.83 -5.00 -3.59
N CYS A 353 3.36 -5.82 -2.64
CA CYS A 353 2.00 -6.35 -2.66
C CYS A 353 0.94 -5.24 -2.73
N SER A 354 -0.04 -5.40 -3.62
CA SER A 354 -1.14 -4.45 -3.88
C SER A 354 -0.75 -3.05 -4.39
N MET A 355 0.53 -2.75 -4.56
CA MET A 355 1.03 -1.39 -4.85
C MET A 355 1.69 -1.33 -6.23
N ASP A 356 0.88 -1.42 -7.28
CA ASP A 356 1.30 -1.57 -8.68
C ASP A 356 1.51 -0.26 -9.48
N TRP A 357 1.46 0.89 -8.80
CA TRP A 357 1.82 2.18 -9.39
C TRP A 357 3.27 2.51 -9.06
N ARG A 358 4.20 2.05 -9.91
CA ARG A 358 5.65 2.04 -9.61
C ARG A 358 6.23 3.38 -9.11
N THR A 359 5.83 4.52 -9.69
CA THR A 359 6.36 5.86 -9.33
C THR A 359 5.99 6.28 -7.91
N HIS A 360 4.95 5.65 -7.34
CA HIS A 360 4.46 5.96 -6.01
C HIS A 360 5.15 5.12 -4.92
N THR A 361 5.98 4.14 -5.27
CA THR A 361 6.58 3.18 -4.32
C THR A 361 8.07 3.01 -4.49
N TYR A 362 8.53 2.97 -5.74
CA TYR A 362 9.92 2.73 -6.13
C TYR A 362 10.57 4.03 -6.61
N PRO A 363 11.91 4.07 -6.68
CA PRO A 363 12.64 5.21 -7.24
C PRO A 363 12.30 5.38 -8.73
N ASN A 364 12.32 6.60 -9.25
CA ASN A 364 11.83 6.90 -10.60
C ASN A 364 12.57 6.15 -11.72
N TRP A 365 13.82 5.73 -11.48
CA TRP A 365 14.62 4.98 -12.44
C TRP A 365 14.28 3.48 -12.52
N PHE A 366 13.49 2.93 -11.57
CA PHE A 366 13.09 1.53 -11.60
C PHE A 366 12.17 1.26 -12.81
N ILE A 367 12.67 0.49 -13.77
CA ILE A 367 11.86 -0.14 -14.82
C ILE A 367 11.27 -1.46 -14.33
N ASN A 368 10.34 -2.07 -15.08
CA ASN A 368 9.63 -3.24 -14.59
C ASN A 368 10.57 -4.43 -14.34
N SER A 369 11.59 -4.65 -15.18
CA SER A 369 12.57 -5.72 -14.96
C SER A 369 13.37 -5.54 -13.66
N VAL A 370 13.62 -4.29 -13.23
CA VAL A 370 14.28 -3.98 -11.95
C VAL A 370 13.33 -4.23 -10.79
N ILE A 371 12.04 -3.87 -10.91
CA ILE A 371 11.00 -4.18 -9.93
C ILE A 371 10.87 -5.69 -9.75
N GLY A 372 10.80 -6.44 -10.86
CA GLY A 372 10.75 -7.90 -10.89
C GLY A 372 12.02 -8.57 -10.36
N ASP A 373 13.13 -7.86 -10.22
CA ASP A 373 14.38 -8.33 -9.63
C ASP A 373 14.59 -7.86 -8.18
N SER A 374 13.68 -7.02 -7.67
CA SER A 374 13.64 -6.52 -6.30
C SER A 374 12.85 -7.45 -5.37
N PHE A 375 12.84 -7.17 -4.07
CA PHE A 375 12.16 -8.02 -3.07
C PHE A 375 11.30 -7.17 -2.15
N SER A 376 10.01 -7.48 -1.98
CA SER A 376 9.17 -6.80 -0.98
C SER A 376 8.89 -7.64 0.27
N SER A 377 8.89 -7.01 1.45
CA SER A 377 8.54 -7.67 2.71
C SER A 377 7.09 -8.14 2.75
N GLY A 378 6.16 -7.36 2.20
CA GLY A 378 4.74 -7.73 2.12
C GLY A 378 4.51 -8.95 1.21
N THR A 379 5.08 -8.91 0.01
CA THR A 379 4.99 -10.03 -0.97
C THR A 379 5.64 -11.30 -0.42
N ASN A 380 6.78 -11.18 0.26
CA ASN A 380 7.41 -12.35 0.90
C ASN A 380 6.61 -12.85 2.12
N ALA A 381 5.92 -11.99 2.88
CA ALA A 381 5.01 -12.44 3.94
C ALA A 381 3.84 -13.26 3.36
N LEU A 382 3.32 -12.87 2.18
CA LEU A 382 2.32 -13.65 1.45
C LEU A 382 2.88 -15.00 0.99
N HIS A 383 4.09 -15.04 0.41
CA HIS A 383 4.77 -16.30 0.07
C HIS A 383 4.97 -17.20 1.29
N LYS A 384 5.43 -16.65 2.42
CA LYS A 384 5.55 -17.41 3.67
C LYS A 384 4.22 -18.06 4.06
N PHE A 385 3.14 -17.28 4.05
CA PHE A 385 1.81 -17.82 4.38
C PHE A 385 1.36 -18.86 3.36
N PHE A 386 1.66 -18.65 2.09
CA PHE A 386 1.32 -19.58 1.01
C PHE A 386 1.93 -20.96 1.21
N TYR A 387 3.23 -21.03 1.55
CA TYR A 387 3.89 -22.29 1.85
C TYR A 387 3.39 -22.90 3.17
N GLN A 388 3.05 -22.08 4.17
CA GLN A 388 2.37 -22.55 5.38
C GLN A 388 1.02 -23.21 5.05
N PHE A 389 0.22 -22.57 4.18
CA PHE A 389 -1.05 -23.09 3.72
C PHE A 389 -0.86 -24.44 3.01
N LEU A 390 0.09 -24.57 2.08
CA LEU A 390 0.35 -25.84 1.38
C LEU A 390 0.82 -26.95 2.35
N GLY A 391 1.63 -26.62 3.35
CA GLY A 391 2.01 -27.57 4.40
C GLY A 391 0.80 -28.03 5.22
N THR A 392 -0.01 -27.10 5.73
CA THR A 392 -1.17 -27.40 6.57
C THR A 392 -2.29 -28.08 5.80
N ALA A 393 -2.73 -27.52 4.68
CA ALA A 393 -3.76 -28.11 3.83
C ALA A 393 -3.35 -29.51 3.34
N GLY A 394 -2.07 -29.68 2.97
CA GLY A 394 -1.50 -30.98 2.59
C GLY A 394 -1.65 -32.04 3.68
N ARG A 395 -1.43 -31.69 4.96
CA ARG A 395 -1.68 -32.59 6.10
C ARG A 395 -3.17 -32.93 6.25
N ILE A 396 -4.06 -31.94 6.13
CA ILE A 396 -5.51 -32.12 6.29
C ILE A 396 -6.07 -33.09 5.23
N ILE A 397 -5.58 -33.00 4.00
CA ILE A 397 -6.02 -33.83 2.87
C ILE A 397 -5.08 -35.02 2.58
N ASN A 398 -4.13 -35.31 3.49
CA ASN A 398 -3.23 -36.46 3.43
C ASN A 398 -2.32 -36.56 2.19
N LYS A 399 -1.71 -35.44 1.77
CA LYS A 399 -0.66 -35.42 0.72
C LYS A 399 0.65 -36.08 1.22
N PRO A 400 1.56 -36.52 0.33
CA PRO A 400 2.80 -37.19 0.72
C PRO A 400 3.68 -36.37 1.66
N SER A 401 4.30 -37.02 2.65
CA SER A 401 5.14 -36.36 3.66
C SER A 401 6.34 -35.61 3.08
N GLU A 402 6.91 -36.09 1.97
CA GLU A 402 8.01 -35.43 1.26
C GLU A 402 7.61 -34.09 0.64
N GLU A 403 6.39 -34.02 0.12
CA GLU A 403 5.81 -32.79 -0.42
C GLU A 403 5.52 -31.78 0.69
N ILE A 404 4.93 -32.25 1.79
CA ILE A 404 4.69 -31.41 2.99
C ILE A 404 6.01 -30.86 3.54
N ALA A 405 7.06 -31.69 3.63
CA ALA A 405 8.37 -31.29 4.12
C ALA A 405 9.03 -30.21 3.23
N MET A 406 8.80 -30.25 1.91
CA MET A 406 9.25 -29.20 1.00
C MET A 406 8.56 -27.87 1.28
N TRP A 407 7.25 -27.86 1.51
CA TRP A 407 6.51 -26.64 1.84
C TRP A 407 6.93 -26.07 3.20
N ASP A 408 7.10 -26.91 4.21
CA ASP A 408 7.61 -26.49 5.52
C ASP A 408 9.02 -25.86 5.41
N LYS A 409 9.88 -26.42 4.54
CA LYS A 409 11.22 -25.86 4.27
C LYS A 409 11.13 -24.44 3.71
N TYR A 410 10.34 -24.21 2.66
CA TYR A 410 10.20 -22.87 2.07
C TYR A 410 9.55 -21.88 3.04
N CYS A 411 8.50 -22.29 3.76
CA CYS A 411 7.88 -21.48 4.80
C CYS A 411 8.91 -20.97 5.83
N ASN A 412 9.77 -21.87 6.33
CA ASN A 412 10.78 -21.53 7.33
C ASN A 412 11.90 -20.65 6.77
N ILE A 413 12.44 -20.97 5.58
CA ILE A 413 13.50 -20.18 4.94
C ILE A 413 13.03 -18.75 4.68
N VAL A 414 11.83 -18.58 4.13
CA VAL A 414 11.28 -17.25 3.84
C VAL A 414 11.03 -16.47 5.14
N LYS A 415 10.43 -17.10 6.17
CA LYS A 415 10.20 -16.45 7.47
C LYS A 415 11.50 -15.94 8.11
N GLU A 416 12.55 -16.76 8.10
CA GLU A 416 13.85 -16.41 8.66
C GLU A 416 14.45 -15.22 7.91
N ASN A 417 14.47 -15.28 6.58
CA ASN A 417 15.09 -14.24 5.77
C ASN A 417 14.29 -12.95 5.73
N ILE A 418 12.96 -12.97 5.90
CA ILE A 418 12.20 -11.73 6.07
C ILE A 418 12.67 -10.98 7.32
N ASN A 419 12.75 -11.68 8.46
CA ASN A 419 13.20 -11.11 9.72
C ASN A 419 14.67 -10.65 9.65
N LYS A 420 15.52 -11.39 8.95
CA LYS A 420 16.94 -11.04 8.81
C LYS A 420 17.17 -9.81 7.94
N ARG A 421 16.36 -9.61 6.88
CA ARG A 421 16.65 -8.63 5.83
C ARG A 421 15.79 -7.37 5.90
N PHE A 422 14.54 -7.49 6.33
CA PHE A 422 13.61 -6.36 6.30
C PHE A 422 13.38 -5.69 7.66
N TRP A 423 13.55 -6.42 8.77
CA TRP A 423 13.36 -5.84 10.10
C TRP A 423 14.47 -4.83 10.41
N ASP A 424 14.11 -3.56 10.55
CA ASP A 424 15.01 -2.50 10.97
C ASP A 424 14.86 -2.31 12.49
N GLU A 425 15.88 -2.71 13.24
CA GLU A 425 15.89 -2.60 14.70
C GLU A 425 15.78 -1.16 15.23
N LYS A 426 16.29 -0.18 14.48
CA LYS A 426 16.24 1.23 14.91
C LYS A 426 14.85 1.82 14.71
N GLN A 427 14.22 1.53 13.58
CA GLN A 427 12.86 1.96 13.27
C GLN A 427 11.81 1.14 14.04
N GLY A 428 12.14 -0.10 14.41
CA GLY A 428 11.20 -1.04 15.00
C GLY A 428 10.08 -1.45 14.04
N CYS A 429 10.37 -1.47 12.74
CA CYS A 429 9.43 -1.79 11.66
C CYS A 429 10.13 -2.62 10.58
N TYR A 430 9.34 -3.27 9.73
CA TYR A 430 9.82 -3.88 8.49
C TYR A 430 9.89 -2.82 7.38
N THR A 431 11.05 -2.74 6.74
CA THR A 431 11.29 -1.96 5.52
C THR A 431 10.52 -2.56 4.34
N CYS A 432 10.18 -1.72 3.36
CA CYS A 432 9.20 -2.05 2.32
C CYS A 432 9.78 -2.98 1.25
N TYR A 433 11.01 -2.72 0.79
CA TYR A 433 11.67 -3.52 -0.25
C TYR A 433 13.21 -3.54 -0.14
N LEU A 434 13.84 -4.52 -0.80
CA LEU A 434 15.28 -4.59 -1.05
C LEU A 434 15.57 -4.32 -2.51
N TYR A 435 16.67 -3.62 -2.78
CA TYR A 435 17.24 -3.49 -4.11
C TYR A 435 17.75 -4.85 -4.63
N PRO A 436 17.91 -5.02 -5.95
CA PRO A 436 18.39 -6.28 -6.53
C PRO A 436 19.77 -6.75 -6.06
N GLU A 437 20.12 -8.01 -6.36
CA GLU A 437 21.37 -8.66 -5.97
C GLU A 437 22.62 -7.86 -6.40
N TYR A 438 22.61 -7.27 -7.59
CA TYR A 438 23.75 -6.50 -8.11
C TYR A 438 24.03 -5.22 -7.29
N MET A 439 23.03 -4.72 -6.54
CA MET A 439 23.16 -3.62 -5.57
C MET A 439 23.37 -4.12 -4.12
N GLY A 440 23.58 -5.43 -3.93
CA GLY A 440 23.89 -6.04 -2.64
C GLY A 440 22.71 -6.23 -1.71
N TYR A 441 21.48 -6.39 -2.24
CA TYR A 441 20.27 -6.56 -1.43
C TYR A 441 20.07 -5.43 -0.42
N LYS A 442 20.47 -4.21 -0.79
CA LYS A 442 20.37 -3.03 0.08
C LYS A 442 18.90 -2.83 0.45
N SER A 443 18.61 -2.51 1.70
CA SER A 443 17.24 -2.18 2.10
C SER A 443 16.94 -0.70 1.85
N THR A 444 15.71 -0.41 1.43
CA THR A 444 15.17 0.96 1.50
C THR A 444 14.99 1.39 2.96
N GLN A 445 14.88 2.69 3.21
CA GLN A 445 14.43 3.18 4.51
C GLN A 445 12.90 3.22 4.62
N ARG A 446 12.17 3.12 3.49
CA ARG A 446 10.72 3.24 3.48
C ARG A 446 10.06 2.07 4.21
N VAL A 447 8.98 2.36 4.90
CA VAL A 447 8.10 1.37 5.53
C VAL A 447 6.71 1.48 4.92
N GLY A 448 6.06 0.33 4.73
CA GLY A 448 4.69 0.26 4.22
C GLY A 448 3.73 -0.33 5.25
N VAL A 449 2.54 0.28 5.42
CA VAL A 449 1.57 -0.16 6.44
C VAL A 449 1.10 -1.58 6.18
N MET A 450 0.83 -1.91 4.92
CA MET A 450 0.36 -3.22 4.51
C MET A 450 1.42 -4.29 4.75
N SER A 451 2.68 -4.03 4.37
CA SER A 451 3.78 -4.96 4.56
C SER A 451 4.02 -5.28 6.04
N ASN A 452 3.97 -4.25 6.90
CA ASN A 452 4.14 -4.41 8.35
C ASN A 452 2.96 -5.15 8.99
N GLY A 453 1.73 -4.78 8.63
CA GLY A 453 0.54 -5.46 9.14
C GLY A 453 0.48 -6.92 8.70
N LEU A 454 0.80 -7.23 7.44
CA LEU A 454 0.88 -8.61 6.93
C LEU A 454 1.98 -9.41 7.63
N ALA A 455 3.17 -8.83 7.85
CA ALA A 455 4.22 -9.50 8.60
C ALA A 455 3.78 -9.89 10.02
N ALA A 456 2.93 -9.08 10.66
CA ALA A 456 2.36 -9.41 11.97
C ALA A 456 1.30 -10.53 11.85
N ILE A 457 0.24 -10.33 11.06
CA ILE A 457 -0.91 -11.25 11.05
C ILE A 457 -0.64 -12.59 10.38
N LEU A 458 0.38 -12.66 9.50
CA LEU A 458 0.81 -13.90 8.85
C LEU A 458 1.93 -14.62 9.61
N GLY A 459 2.24 -14.19 10.85
CA GLY A 459 3.15 -14.90 11.74
C GLY A 459 4.62 -14.88 11.32
N VAL A 460 5.04 -13.82 10.60
CA VAL A 460 6.45 -13.52 10.36
C VAL A 460 7.06 -12.90 11.61
N SER A 461 6.37 -11.91 12.19
CA SER A 461 6.79 -11.17 13.38
C SER A 461 6.63 -12.01 14.64
N THR A 462 7.54 -11.83 15.59
CA THR A 462 7.30 -12.21 17.00
C THR A 462 6.32 -11.23 17.65
N SER A 463 5.72 -11.61 18.79
CA SER A 463 4.85 -10.70 19.56
C SER A 463 5.56 -9.40 19.98
N GLU A 464 6.86 -9.47 20.27
CA GLU A 464 7.68 -8.29 20.58
C GLU A 464 7.85 -7.38 19.36
N GLN A 465 8.18 -7.96 18.20
CA GLN A 465 8.28 -7.20 16.94
C GLN A 465 6.94 -6.57 16.56
N SER A 466 5.81 -7.30 16.68
CA SER A 466 4.48 -6.74 16.42
C SER A 466 4.16 -5.58 17.37
N THR A 467 4.49 -5.69 18.66
CA THR A 467 4.29 -4.61 19.62
C THR A 467 5.12 -3.38 19.24
N ARG A 468 6.41 -3.56 18.95
CA ARG A 468 7.30 -2.47 18.53
C ARG A 468 6.85 -1.84 17.21
N MET A 469 6.39 -2.63 16.26
CA MET A 469 5.86 -2.14 14.98
C MET A 469 4.62 -1.27 15.22
N VAL A 470 3.66 -1.74 16.02
CA VAL A 470 2.46 -0.95 16.34
C VAL A 470 2.82 0.37 17.03
N GLU A 471 3.77 0.36 17.95
CA GLU A 471 4.21 1.55 18.68
C GLU A 471 4.99 2.58 17.86
N ASN A 472 5.69 2.15 16.82
CA ASN A 472 6.65 2.98 16.09
C ASN A 472 6.23 3.27 14.64
N PHE A 473 5.31 2.50 14.05
CA PHE A 473 4.84 2.75 12.68
C PHE A 473 4.23 4.16 12.58
N PRO A 474 4.64 4.99 11.61
CA PRO A 474 4.14 6.35 11.44
C PRO A 474 2.64 6.39 11.11
N LEU A 475 1.88 7.10 11.92
CA LEU A 475 0.44 7.30 11.76
C LEU A 475 0.15 8.78 11.53
N TYR A 476 -0.81 9.07 10.67
CA TYR A 476 -1.30 10.43 10.41
C TYR A 476 -2.64 10.64 11.13
N PRO A 477 -3.10 11.89 11.29
CA PRO A 477 -4.41 12.16 11.89
C PRO A 477 -5.55 11.39 11.21
N TYR A 478 -5.46 11.15 9.90
CA TYR A 478 -6.50 10.47 9.13
C TYR A 478 -6.34 8.95 9.06
N GLY A 479 -5.28 8.37 9.59
CA GLY A 479 -5.02 6.92 9.56
C GLY A 479 -3.56 6.60 9.24
N ALA A 480 -3.28 5.35 8.88
CA ALA A 480 -1.95 4.95 8.44
C ALA A 480 -1.78 5.19 6.94
N ALA A 481 -0.79 5.98 6.55
CA ALA A 481 -0.50 6.14 5.13
C ALA A 481 0.14 4.87 4.57
N VAL A 482 0.04 4.71 3.26
CA VAL A 482 0.57 3.54 2.54
C VAL A 482 2.07 3.40 2.74
N LEU A 483 2.80 4.52 2.65
CA LEU A 483 4.25 4.60 2.72
C LEU A 483 4.72 5.74 3.64
N TYR A 484 5.86 5.52 4.26
CA TYR A 484 6.62 6.56 4.97
C TYR A 484 8.13 6.32 4.81
N PRO A 485 8.96 7.36 4.65
CA PRO A 485 8.59 8.73 4.29
C PRO A 485 7.84 8.78 2.94
N SER A 486 7.12 9.86 2.65
CA SER A 486 6.42 10.03 1.36
C SER A 486 7.38 10.49 0.26
N ILE A 487 7.07 10.16 -1.00
CA ILE A 487 7.83 10.64 -2.17
C ILE A 487 7.38 12.07 -2.51
N PRO A 488 8.27 13.05 -2.64
CA PRO A 488 7.90 14.46 -2.78
C PRO A 488 7.25 14.79 -4.13
N ASP A 489 7.78 14.27 -5.25
CA ASP A 489 7.37 14.66 -6.62
C ASP A 489 6.33 13.72 -7.25
N ASP A 490 5.42 13.17 -6.44
CA ASP A 490 4.27 12.42 -6.94
C ASP A 490 2.97 12.85 -6.28
N PHE A 491 1.87 12.60 -6.98
CA PHE A 491 0.52 12.95 -6.58
C PHE A 491 -0.06 11.88 -5.64
N SER A 492 -1.21 12.17 -5.03
CA SER A 492 -1.84 11.28 -4.06
C SER A 492 -2.57 10.14 -4.76
N TYR A 493 -2.09 8.92 -4.57
CA TYR A 493 -2.84 7.70 -4.89
C TYR A 493 -2.31 6.52 -4.08
N HIS A 494 -1.20 5.87 -4.44
CA HIS A 494 -0.52 4.95 -3.53
C HIS A 494 0.40 5.73 -2.58
N ASN A 495 1.10 6.73 -3.10
CA ASN A 495 1.85 7.70 -2.28
C ASN A 495 0.88 8.73 -1.67
N LYS A 496 1.24 9.33 -0.51
CA LYS A 496 0.49 10.44 0.13
C LYS A 496 -1.02 10.18 0.33
N SER A 497 -1.39 8.95 0.67
CA SER A 497 -2.78 8.55 0.85
C SER A 497 -2.96 7.59 2.03
N VAL A 498 -4.18 7.49 2.53
CA VAL A 498 -4.65 6.47 3.46
C VAL A 498 -5.68 5.59 2.74
N TRP A 499 -5.45 4.28 2.78
CA TRP A 499 -6.36 3.27 2.21
C TRP A 499 -6.95 2.42 3.34
N PRO A 500 -8.29 2.38 3.51
CA PRO A 500 -8.94 1.55 4.52
C PRO A 500 -8.46 0.09 4.54
N VAL A 501 -8.33 -0.52 3.36
CA VAL A 501 -7.84 -1.90 3.20
C VAL A 501 -6.43 -2.09 3.73
N TRP A 502 -5.49 -1.20 3.41
CA TRP A 502 -4.06 -1.43 3.64
C TRP A 502 -3.67 -1.19 5.09
N GLN A 503 -4.42 -0.36 5.81
CA GLN A 503 -4.28 -0.21 7.27
C GLN A 503 -4.99 -1.30 8.08
N THR A 504 -5.84 -2.13 7.46
CA THR A 504 -6.63 -3.16 8.18
C THR A 504 -5.74 -4.23 8.83
N PRO A 505 -4.71 -4.80 8.17
CA PRO A 505 -3.77 -5.71 8.82
C PRO A 505 -3.02 -5.09 10.01
N TYR A 506 -2.69 -3.79 9.94
CA TYR A 506 -2.10 -3.06 11.07
C TYR A 506 -3.08 -2.95 12.25
N MET A 507 -4.37 -2.69 11.99
CA MET A 507 -5.40 -2.68 13.02
C MET A 507 -5.52 -4.03 13.74
N TYR A 508 -5.41 -5.16 13.03
CA TYR A 508 -5.39 -6.48 13.65
C TYR A 508 -4.12 -6.72 14.47
N ALA A 509 -2.97 -6.27 13.98
CA ALA A 509 -1.72 -6.34 14.73
C ALA A 509 -1.80 -5.52 16.04
N ALA A 510 -2.44 -4.34 16.00
CA ALA A 510 -2.69 -3.51 17.18
C ALA A 510 -3.63 -4.19 18.18
N ARG A 511 -4.69 -4.87 17.70
CA ARG A 511 -5.57 -5.71 18.51
C ARG A 511 -4.79 -6.81 19.23
N ASP A 512 -3.95 -7.54 18.49
CA ASP A 512 -3.17 -8.67 19.03
C ASP A 512 -2.07 -8.20 20.01
N ALA A 513 -1.51 -7.01 19.78
CA ALA A 513 -0.61 -6.33 20.70
C ALA A 513 -1.33 -5.68 21.90
N LYS A 514 -2.67 -5.79 21.98
CA LYS A 514 -3.55 -5.18 22.99
C LYS A 514 -3.43 -3.65 23.08
N ASN A 515 -2.94 -2.98 22.03
CA ASN A 515 -2.77 -1.52 21.98
C ASN A 515 -4.10 -0.87 21.58
N SER A 516 -4.93 -0.58 22.58
CA SER A 516 -6.25 0.01 22.37
C SER A 516 -6.21 1.39 21.73
N ALA A 517 -5.15 2.16 21.95
CA ALA A 517 -5.01 3.49 21.34
C ALA A 517 -4.87 3.40 19.82
N ALA A 518 -4.00 2.50 19.33
CA ALA A 518 -3.83 2.25 17.90
C ALA A 518 -5.09 1.67 17.24
N VAL A 519 -5.77 0.73 17.91
CA VAL A 519 -7.06 0.21 17.44
C VAL A 519 -8.10 1.33 17.34
N GLU A 520 -8.26 2.13 18.38
CA GLU A 520 -9.20 3.25 18.40
C GLU A 520 -8.89 4.27 17.30
N HIS A 521 -7.61 4.57 17.03
CA HIS A 521 -7.21 5.47 15.94
C HIS A 521 -7.61 4.93 14.55
N MET A 522 -7.35 3.66 14.27
CA MET A 522 -7.75 3.02 13.00
C MET A 522 -9.28 2.98 12.85
N MET A 523 -10.01 2.69 13.91
CA MET A 523 -11.48 2.73 13.91
C MET A 523 -12.00 4.15 13.64
N LYS A 524 -11.42 5.15 14.29
CA LYS A 524 -11.77 6.56 14.06
C LYS A 524 -11.55 6.99 12.61
N SER A 525 -10.46 6.51 11.98
CA SER A 525 -10.19 6.73 10.54
C SER A 525 -11.34 6.18 9.66
N LEU A 526 -11.74 4.92 9.88
CA LEU A 526 -12.82 4.27 9.13
C LEU A 526 -14.18 4.96 9.34
N ILE A 527 -14.53 5.27 10.60
CA ILE A 527 -15.79 5.92 10.96
C ILE A 527 -15.87 7.32 10.33
N ARG A 528 -14.79 8.11 10.45
CA ARG A 528 -14.72 9.44 9.83
C ARG A 528 -14.97 9.35 8.33
N ALA A 529 -14.22 8.50 7.64
CA ALA A 529 -14.29 8.37 6.19
C ALA A 529 -15.71 7.97 5.74
N GLY A 530 -16.25 6.88 6.28
CA GLY A 530 -17.60 6.41 5.91
C GLY A 530 -18.69 7.43 6.20
N ALA A 531 -18.63 8.11 7.35
CA ALA A 531 -19.66 9.07 7.76
C ALA A 531 -19.64 10.36 6.93
N LEU A 532 -18.46 10.93 6.69
CA LEU A 532 -18.33 12.19 5.94
C LEU A 532 -18.50 11.98 4.43
N PHE A 533 -18.03 10.85 3.89
CA PHE A 533 -18.13 10.57 2.45
C PHE A 533 -19.46 9.92 2.05
N LEU A 534 -20.23 9.42 3.03
CA LEU A 534 -21.49 8.69 2.84
C LEU A 534 -21.33 7.42 1.97
N THR A 535 -20.15 6.81 2.02
CA THR A 535 -19.80 5.55 1.33
C THR A 535 -18.46 5.04 1.86
N HIS A 536 -18.22 3.72 1.81
CA HIS A 536 -16.88 3.17 2.08
C HIS A 536 -15.98 3.40 0.86
N LYS A 537 -15.32 4.56 0.85
CA LYS A 537 -14.41 5.00 -0.22
C LYS A 537 -13.14 4.17 -0.31
N GLU A 538 -12.58 4.14 -1.53
CA GLU A 538 -11.32 3.48 -1.86
C GLU A 538 -10.13 4.03 -1.08
N ASN A 539 -9.97 5.36 -1.02
CA ASN A 539 -8.85 6.01 -0.34
C ASN A 539 -9.17 7.47 0.03
N MET A 540 -8.21 8.15 0.68
CA MET A 540 -8.24 9.59 0.93
C MET A 540 -6.80 10.12 1.02
N THR A 541 -6.61 11.42 0.84
CA THR A 541 -5.30 12.06 1.06
C THR A 541 -4.88 11.93 2.53
N TYR A 542 -3.59 11.72 2.76
CA TYR A 542 -3.05 11.52 4.11
C TYR A 542 -2.89 12.80 4.94
N ASP A 543 -2.88 13.97 4.30
CA ASP A 543 -2.58 15.29 4.86
C ASP A 543 -3.85 16.09 5.21
N THR A 544 -4.93 15.90 4.45
CA THR A 544 -6.22 16.60 4.63
C THR A 544 -7.40 15.65 4.83
N GLY A 545 -7.24 14.35 4.55
CA GLY A 545 -8.32 13.37 4.64
C GLY A 545 -9.42 13.59 3.59
N TYR A 546 -9.08 14.12 2.41
CA TYR A 546 -10.00 14.42 1.31
C TYR A 546 -10.10 13.25 0.34
N ASP A 547 -11.32 12.85 -0.03
CA ASP A 547 -11.59 11.77 -0.97
C ASP A 547 -11.52 12.22 -2.43
N ARG A 548 -11.70 13.51 -2.74
CA ARG A 548 -11.56 14.03 -4.12
C ARG A 548 -10.17 14.61 -4.41
N GLY A 549 -9.20 14.33 -3.55
CA GLY A 549 -7.80 14.77 -3.68
C GLY A 549 -6.85 13.69 -4.19
N THR A 550 -7.34 12.50 -4.51
CA THR A 550 -6.53 11.38 -5.00
C THR A 550 -6.80 11.13 -6.49
N ALA A 551 -5.88 10.44 -7.18
CA ALA A 551 -5.98 10.22 -8.62
C ALA A 551 -7.21 9.39 -9.01
N LEU A 552 -7.48 8.33 -8.26
CA LEU A 552 -8.61 7.42 -8.45
C LEU A 552 -9.27 7.15 -7.10
N ASN A 553 -10.60 7.16 -7.07
CA ASN A 553 -11.34 6.89 -5.83
C ASN A 553 -12.79 6.44 -6.04
N SER A 554 -13.01 5.13 -6.05
CA SER A 554 -14.34 4.54 -6.19
C SER A 554 -15.16 4.64 -4.89
N PRO A 555 -16.43 5.08 -4.95
CA PRO A 555 -17.45 4.70 -3.96
C PRO A 555 -17.64 3.19 -3.88
N ARG A 556 -18.19 2.72 -2.75
CA ARG A 556 -18.44 1.30 -2.44
C ARG A 556 -17.27 0.43 -2.92
N GLN A 557 -16.07 0.78 -2.47
CA GLN A 557 -14.91 0.01 -2.88
C GLN A 557 -14.91 -1.28 -2.06
N LEU A 558 -14.88 -2.42 -2.76
CA LEU A 558 -15.04 -3.77 -2.23
C LEU A 558 -14.21 -4.06 -0.96
N TRP A 559 -12.91 -3.76 -0.98
CA TRP A 559 -12.02 -4.00 0.15
C TRP A 559 -12.20 -3.01 1.30
N SER A 560 -12.65 -1.79 1.03
CA SER A 560 -12.94 -0.78 2.05
C SER A 560 -14.23 -1.11 2.80
N VAL A 561 -15.23 -1.62 2.06
CA VAL A 561 -16.46 -2.20 2.61
C VAL A 561 -16.11 -3.39 3.52
N ALA A 562 -15.29 -4.33 3.02
CA ALA A 562 -14.85 -5.48 3.80
C ALA A 562 -14.04 -5.07 5.05
N SER A 563 -13.20 -4.03 4.96
CA SER A 563 -12.47 -3.47 6.10
C SER A 563 -13.39 -3.05 7.24
N TYR A 564 -14.48 -2.32 6.96
CA TYR A 564 -15.40 -1.88 8.00
C TYR A 564 -16.17 -3.04 8.64
N ILE A 565 -16.65 -3.99 7.83
CA ILE A 565 -17.31 -5.20 8.35
C ILE A 565 -16.33 -6.00 9.22
N SER A 566 -15.07 -6.12 8.79
CA SER A 566 -14.04 -6.83 9.53
C SER A 566 -13.66 -6.13 10.84
N MET A 567 -13.73 -4.79 10.92
CA MET A 567 -13.61 -4.07 12.18
C MET A 567 -14.68 -4.52 13.17
N VAL A 568 -15.92 -4.71 12.72
CA VAL A 568 -16.98 -5.26 13.59
C VAL A 568 -16.60 -6.69 14.01
N TYR A 569 -16.41 -7.59 13.06
CA TYR A 569 -16.29 -9.02 13.38
C TYR A 569 -14.96 -9.41 14.04
N ARG A 570 -13.84 -8.93 13.51
CA ARG A 570 -12.49 -9.34 13.93
C ARG A 570 -11.92 -8.44 15.02
N VAL A 571 -12.38 -7.19 15.15
CA VAL A 571 -11.87 -6.28 16.19
C VAL A 571 -12.86 -6.15 17.35
N LEU A 572 -14.07 -5.66 17.12
CA LEU A 572 -15.06 -5.48 18.19
C LEU A 572 -15.49 -6.82 18.80
N PHE A 573 -15.80 -7.82 17.97
CA PHE A 573 -16.13 -9.18 18.41
C PHE A 573 -14.91 -10.10 18.54
N GLY A 574 -13.76 -9.68 18.02
CA GLY A 574 -12.50 -10.37 18.24
C GLY A 574 -12.41 -11.76 17.62
N MET A 575 -13.24 -12.06 16.61
CA MET A 575 -13.34 -13.41 16.06
C MET A 575 -12.13 -13.74 15.19
N THR A 576 -11.47 -14.85 15.51
CA THR A 576 -10.43 -15.47 14.68
C THR A 576 -10.80 -16.93 14.46
N MET A 577 -11.02 -17.29 13.20
CA MET A 577 -11.29 -18.67 12.81
C MET A 577 -10.01 -19.49 12.88
N THR A 578 -10.12 -20.74 13.34
CA THR A 578 -9.04 -21.72 13.40
C THR A 578 -9.58 -23.07 12.91
N GLU A 579 -8.70 -24.04 12.68
CA GLU A 579 -9.12 -25.39 12.26
C GLU A 579 -10.10 -26.02 13.27
N GLU A 580 -9.92 -25.72 14.56
CA GLU A 580 -10.66 -26.30 15.68
C GLU A 580 -11.92 -25.51 16.06
N GLY A 581 -12.05 -24.24 15.64
CA GLY A 581 -13.11 -23.38 16.14
C GLY A 581 -12.86 -21.88 16.04
N ILE A 582 -13.65 -21.10 16.77
CA ILE A 582 -13.51 -19.64 16.88
C ILE A 582 -12.81 -19.30 18.20
N VAL A 583 -11.77 -18.48 18.12
CA VAL A 583 -11.16 -17.82 19.28
C VAL A 583 -11.68 -16.39 19.36
N PHE A 584 -12.00 -15.93 20.57
CA PHE A 584 -12.46 -14.56 20.83
C PHE A 584 -11.37 -13.73 21.50
N SER A 585 -10.98 -12.63 20.84
CA SER A 585 -10.00 -11.64 21.30
C SER A 585 -10.51 -10.20 21.08
N PRO A 586 -11.71 -9.85 21.56
CA PRO A 586 -12.35 -8.57 21.30
C PRO A 586 -11.55 -7.39 21.88
N VAL A 587 -11.60 -6.26 21.19
CA VAL A 587 -11.18 -4.97 21.71
C VAL A 587 -12.37 -4.02 21.60
N VAL A 588 -12.83 -3.53 22.74
CA VAL A 588 -13.91 -2.54 22.84
C VAL A 588 -13.28 -1.22 23.34
N PRO A 589 -12.94 -0.30 22.42
CA PRO A 589 -12.26 0.95 22.76
C PRO A 589 -13.17 1.96 23.48
N ASP A 590 -12.58 3.05 23.96
CA ASP A 590 -13.30 4.04 24.77
C ASP A 590 -14.39 4.78 23.98
N LEU A 591 -14.22 4.88 22.65
CA LEU A 591 -15.22 5.45 21.74
C LEU A 591 -16.57 4.71 21.77
N VAL A 592 -16.59 3.42 22.12
CA VAL A 592 -17.82 2.62 22.18
C VAL A 592 -18.54 2.85 23.51
N ASN A 593 -19.81 3.21 23.47
CA ASN A 593 -20.60 3.51 24.66
C ASN A 593 -21.81 2.56 24.87
N GLY A 594 -21.60 1.36 25.39
CA GLY A 594 -22.72 0.46 25.73
C GLY A 594 -22.44 -0.99 25.38
N LYS A 595 -23.50 -1.81 25.37
CA LYS A 595 -23.41 -3.21 24.93
C LYS A 595 -23.36 -3.32 23.41
N LEU A 596 -22.61 -4.31 22.93
CA LEU A 596 -22.58 -4.72 21.53
C LEU A 596 -23.27 -6.07 21.39
N SER A 597 -24.03 -6.27 20.32
CA SER A 597 -24.63 -7.56 19.99
C SER A 597 -24.48 -7.86 18.51
N LEU A 598 -24.13 -9.10 18.17
CA LEU A 598 -24.13 -9.64 16.83
C LEU A 598 -25.03 -10.87 16.82
N ALA A 599 -26.18 -10.77 16.16
CA ALA A 599 -27.15 -11.85 16.04
C ALA A 599 -27.11 -12.49 14.65
N ASP A 600 -27.59 -13.73 14.56
CA ASP A 600 -27.76 -14.46 13.31
C ASP A 600 -26.43 -14.67 12.55
N PHE A 601 -25.31 -14.80 13.27
CA PHE A 601 -24.02 -15.11 12.67
C PHE A 601 -23.88 -16.63 12.47
N HIS A 602 -23.97 -17.07 11.22
CA HIS A 602 -23.82 -18.47 10.87
C HIS A 602 -22.35 -18.90 10.92
N TYR A 603 -22.08 -20.10 11.41
CA TYR A 603 -20.75 -20.72 11.36
C TYR A 603 -20.90 -22.24 11.31
N ARG A 604 -20.60 -22.84 10.15
CA ARG A 604 -20.84 -24.27 9.89
C ARG A 604 -22.26 -24.68 10.26
N ASP A 605 -22.44 -25.71 11.09
CA ASP A 605 -23.76 -26.18 11.51
C ASP A 605 -24.35 -25.36 12.68
N ALA A 606 -23.71 -24.27 13.11
CA ALA A 606 -24.11 -23.44 14.24
C ALA A 606 -24.62 -22.05 13.80
N ASN A 607 -25.46 -21.46 14.63
CA ASN A 607 -25.91 -20.09 14.53
C ASN A 607 -25.62 -19.37 15.85
N LEU A 608 -24.92 -18.24 15.79
CA LEU A 608 -24.36 -17.56 16.95
C LEU A 608 -25.05 -16.22 17.18
N SER A 609 -25.40 -15.97 18.44
CA SER A 609 -25.71 -14.65 18.97
C SER A 609 -24.65 -14.28 20.00
N ILE A 610 -23.82 -13.28 19.70
CA ILE A 610 -22.69 -12.88 20.54
C ILE A 610 -23.00 -11.52 21.16
N ASN A 611 -22.90 -11.41 22.48
CA ASN A 611 -23.09 -10.16 23.22
C ASN A 611 -21.80 -9.78 23.94
N ILE A 612 -21.45 -8.49 23.92
CA ILE A 612 -20.30 -7.96 24.64
C ILE A 612 -20.75 -6.84 25.57
N SER A 613 -20.27 -6.90 26.81
CA SER A 613 -20.49 -5.86 27.82
C SER A 613 -19.16 -5.40 28.43
N GLY A 614 -19.06 -4.11 28.73
CA GLY A 614 -17.83 -3.49 29.24
C GLY A 614 -16.90 -2.99 28.13
N LYS A 615 -15.71 -2.51 28.53
CA LYS A 615 -14.68 -1.98 27.65
C LYS A 615 -13.32 -2.61 27.93
N GLY A 616 -12.38 -2.45 27.00
CA GLY A 616 -10.99 -2.86 27.15
C GLY A 616 -10.54 -3.82 26.05
N ASN A 617 -9.42 -4.49 26.31
CA ASN A 617 -8.66 -5.28 25.34
C ASN A 617 -8.54 -6.76 25.73
N THR A 618 -9.22 -7.19 26.80
CA THR A 618 -9.17 -8.57 27.30
C THR A 618 -10.54 -9.04 27.76
N VAL A 619 -10.87 -10.30 27.46
CA VAL A 619 -12.08 -10.97 27.98
C VAL A 619 -11.86 -11.34 29.44
N LYS A 620 -12.71 -10.82 30.33
CA LYS A 620 -12.73 -11.14 31.75
C LYS A 620 -13.42 -12.47 32.02
N SER A 621 -14.54 -12.71 31.36
CA SER A 621 -15.37 -13.90 31.54
C SER A 621 -16.21 -14.15 30.29
N ILE A 622 -16.58 -15.41 30.07
CA ILE A 622 -17.42 -15.83 28.94
C ILE A 622 -18.47 -16.84 29.42
N LYS A 623 -19.70 -16.66 28.95
CA LYS A 623 -20.79 -17.62 29.12
C LYS A 623 -21.27 -18.11 27.77
N VAL A 624 -21.62 -19.39 27.71
CA VAL A 624 -22.21 -20.02 26.52
C VAL A 624 -23.51 -20.67 26.94
N ASN A 625 -24.62 -20.25 26.34
CA ASN A 625 -25.99 -20.64 26.72
C ASN A 625 -26.27 -20.45 28.23
N GLY A 626 -25.71 -19.39 28.81
CA GLY A 626 -25.84 -19.05 30.23
C GLY A 626 -24.85 -19.76 31.17
N GLU A 627 -24.08 -20.73 30.68
CA GLU A 627 -23.10 -21.48 31.47
C GLU A 627 -21.70 -20.86 31.36
N GLU A 628 -21.06 -20.61 32.50
CA GLU A 628 -19.70 -20.07 32.58
C GLU A 628 -18.67 -21.05 31.99
N GLN A 629 -17.74 -20.56 31.18
CA GLN A 629 -16.68 -21.38 30.60
C GLN A 629 -15.30 -21.02 31.15
N ASN A 630 -14.36 -21.97 31.03
CA ASN A 630 -12.97 -21.73 31.36
C ASN A 630 -12.27 -20.92 30.26
N MET A 631 -11.30 -20.10 30.66
CA MET A 631 -10.45 -19.32 29.77
C MET A 631 -9.05 -19.96 29.62
N PRO A 632 -8.42 -19.93 28.43
CA PRO A 632 -8.97 -19.43 27.17
C PRO A 632 -10.09 -20.33 26.62
N TYR A 633 -11.11 -19.72 26.02
CA TYR A 633 -12.24 -20.44 25.42
C TYR A 633 -12.11 -20.51 23.89
N LEU A 634 -12.40 -21.70 23.35
CA LEU A 634 -12.53 -21.98 21.93
C LEU A 634 -13.98 -22.42 21.67
N PHE A 635 -14.70 -21.72 20.79
CA PHE A 635 -15.99 -22.20 20.31
C PHE A 635 -15.77 -23.31 19.28
N PRO A 636 -16.17 -24.57 19.56
CA PRO A 636 -15.73 -25.70 18.76
C PRO A 636 -16.36 -25.70 17.37
N SER A 637 -15.58 -26.06 16.37
CA SER A 637 -16.00 -26.14 14.97
C SER A 637 -16.99 -27.28 14.66
N THR A 638 -17.29 -28.11 15.65
CA THR A 638 -18.25 -29.22 15.60
C THR A 638 -19.59 -28.86 16.22
N ALA A 639 -19.73 -27.65 16.77
CA ALA A 639 -20.97 -27.14 17.34
C ALA A 639 -22.12 -27.16 16.33
N LYS A 640 -23.34 -27.43 16.81
CA LYS A 640 -24.55 -27.49 15.99
C LYS A 640 -25.73 -26.82 16.68
N GLY A 641 -26.54 -26.11 15.91
CA GLY A 641 -27.72 -25.38 16.42
C GLY A 641 -27.39 -23.99 16.95
N ASP A 642 -28.30 -23.43 17.75
CA ASP A 642 -28.22 -22.04 18.21
C ASP A 642 -27.39 -21.90 19.50
N TYR A 643 -26.53 -20.89 19.53
CA TYR A 643 -25.71 -20.54 20.70
C TYR A 643 -25.80 -19.06 21.03
N VAL A 644 -25.91 -18.76 22.33
CA VAL A 644 -25.74 -17.42 22.87
C VAL A 644 -24.40 -17.35 23.60
N ILE A 645 -23.53 -16.44 23.19
CA ILE A 645 -22.21 -16.22 23.77
C ILE A 645 -22.18 -14.84 24.41
N ASP A 646 -22.03 -14.76 25.73
CA ASP A 646 -21.92 -13.50 26.45
C ASP A 646 -20.49 -13.28 26.94
N LEU A 647 -19.87 -12.19 26.47
CA LEU A 647 -18.52 -11.78 26.82
C LEU A 647 -18.57 -10.55 27.75
N VAL A 648 -17.75 -10.57 28.80
CA VAL A 648 -17.53 -9.40 29.66
C VAL A 648 -16.10 -8.95 29.49
N MET A 649 -15.90 -7.68 29.15
CA MET A 649 -14.60 -7.08 28.93
C MET A 649 -13.96 -6.55 30.20
N THR A 650 -12.63 -6.55 30.22
CA THR A 650 -11.81 -5.81 31.16
C THR A 650 -10.63 -5.18 30.41
N THR A 651 -9.97 -4.23 31.05
CA THR A 651 -8.72 -3.66 30.55
C THR A 651 -7.55 -4.36 31.19
N GLU A 652 -6.63 -4.84 30.36
CA GLU A 652 -5.31 -5.27 30.74
C GLU A 652 -4.30 -4.20 30.33
N LYS A 653 -3.30 -3.97 31.19
CA LYS A 653 -2.29 -2.94 30.94
C LYS A 653 -1.41 -3.40 29.77
N ALA A 654 -1.51 -2.66 28.67
CA ALA A 654 -0.64 -2.77 27.50
C ALA A 654 -0.04 -1.41 27.16
N SER A 655 0.81 -1.37 26.15
CA SER A 655 1.27 -0.10 25.59
C SER A 655 0.12 0.61 24.90
N ASN A 656 0.03 1.93 25.11
CA ASN A 656 -0.86 2.83 24.38
C ASN A 656 -0.06 3.81 23.51
N LYS A 657 1.23 3.52 23.29
CA LYS A 657 2.08 4.37 22.45
C LYS A 657 1.64 4.24 20.99
N MET A 658 1.55 5.39 20.33
CA MET A 658 1.38 5.53 18.88
C MET A 658 2.35 6.59 18.39
N ASN A 659 2.87 6.43 17.17
CA ASN A 659 3.74 7.40 16.54
C ASN A 659 2.95 8.29 15.57
N LEU A 660 2.29 9.34 16.10
CA LEU A 660 1.62 10.32 15.26
C LEU A 660 2.66 11.28 14.63
N VAL A 661 2.70 11.32 13.30
CA VAL A 661 3.57 12.19 12.51
C VAL A 661 2.78 13.27 11.78
N GLN A 662 3.46 14.33 11.37
CA GLN A 662 2.86 15.41 10.59
C GLN A 662 3.12 15.21 9.10
N ALA A 663 2.08 15.40 8.29
CA ALA A 663 2.17 15.38 6.85
C ALA A 663 2.63 16.73 6.28
N GLY A 664 3.41 16.67 5.20
CA GLY A 664 3.73 17.78 4.32
C GLY A 664 5.22 17.96 4.04
N PRO A 665 5.54 18.93 3.16
CA PRO A 665 6.91 19.31 2.83
C PRO A 665 7.75 19.54 4.08
N ARG A 666 8.97 18.97 4.12
CA ARG A 666 9.93 19.03 5.24
C ARG A 666 9.49 18.38 6.55
N LYS A 667 8.38 17.66 6.57
CA LYS A 667 7.87 16.95 7.75
C LYS A 667 7.99 15.44 7.59
N ASP A 668 7.49 14.90 6.48
CA ASP A 668 7.51 13.45 6.20
C ASP A 668 8.01 13.10 4.79
N TRP A 669 8.44 14.09 4.00
CA TRP A 669 8.91 13.85 2.64
C TRP A 669 10.39 13.50 2.65
N SER A 670 10.76 12.42 1.96
CA SER A 670 12.16 12.16 1.65
C SER A 670 12.68 13.17 0.61
N PRO A 671 13.99 13.43 0.55
CA PRO A 671 14.59 14.00 -0.65
C PRO A 671 14.32 13.13 -1.88
N VAL A 672 14.30 13.75 -3.07
CA VAL A 672 14.30 13.03 -4.35
C VAL A 672 15.64 12.32 -4.51
N GLU A 673 15.61 11.10 -5.05
CA GLU A 673 16.82 10.35 -5.37
C GLU A 673 17.69 11.09 -6.40
N PRO A 674 19.02 11.12 -6.21
CA PRO A 674 19.93 11.67 -7.21
C PRO A 674 19.81 10.92 -8.54
N VAL A 675 20.01 11.64 -9.66
CA VAL A 675 20.17 11.02 -10.99
C VAL A 675 21.65 11.12 -11.37
N LEU A 676 22.34 9.97 -11.38
CA LEU A 676 23.77 9.92 -11.65
C LEU A 676 24.04 9.92 -13.15
N GLU A 677 25.01 10.74 -13.54
CA GLU A 677 25.70 10.73 -14.82
C GLU A 677 27.13 10.23 -14.62
N GLN A 678 27.62 9.37 -15.51
CA GLN A 678 28.97 8.80 -15.46
C GLN A 678 29.77 9.16 -16.72
N ASP A 679 30.95 9.75 -16.53
CA ASP A 679 31.96 9.97 -17.58
C ASP A 679 33.28 9.31 -17.17
N GLY A 680 33.60 8.19 -17.80
CA GLY A 680 34.70 7.33 -17.37
C GLY A 680 34.50 6.83 -15.93
N GLU A 681 35.42 7.20 -15.04
CA GLU A 681 35.34 6.87 -13.61
C GLU A 681 34.75 8.00 -12.76
N MET A 682 34.47 9.16 -13.37
CA MET A 682 33.84 10.29 -12.68
C MET A 682 32.32 10.15 -12.69
N ILE A 683 31.70 10.37 -11.53
CA ILE A 683 30.24 10.41 -11.39
C ILE A 683 29.80 11.78 -10.90
N ASN A 684 28.66 12.26 -11.39
CA ASN A 684 28.09 13.54 -11.00
C ASN A 684 26.56 13.49 -10.95
N CYS A 685 25.94 14.43 -10.24
CA CYS A 685 24.51 14.73 -10.35
C CYS A 685 24.27 16.21 -10.03
N GLU A 686 23.03 16.66 -10.19
CA GLU A 686 22.62 17.98 -9.68
C GLU A 686 22.69 18.01 -8.14
N VAL A 687 23.46 18.96 -7.60
CA VAL A 687 23.64 19.13 -6.16
C VAL A 687 22.58 20.10 -5.62
N VAL A 688 21.72 19.61 -4.74
CA VAL A 688 20.65 20.37 -4.10
C VAL A 688 21.15 20.97 -2.79
N PRO A 689 21.03 22.30 -2.57
CA PRO A 689 21.48 22.94 -1.34
C PRO A 689 20.85 22.33 -0.09
N GLY A 690 21.69 22.00 0.89
CA GLY A 690 21.25 21.47 2.20
C GLY A 690 21.15 19.95 2.29
N LEU A 691 21.45 19.21 1.21
CA LEU A 691 21.57 17.76 1.22
C LEU A 691 23.04 17.31 1.34
N SER A 692 23.26 16.22 2.07
CA SER A 692 24.51 15.43 2.04
C SER A 692 24.36 14.21 1.14
N TYR A 693 25.43 13.73 0.52
CA TYR A 693 25.42 12.64 -0.47
C TYR A 693 26.29 11.47 -0.02
N PHE A 694 25.79 10.24 -0.19
CA PHE A 694 26.45 9.03 0.28
C PHE A 694 26.58 8.00 -0.83
N LEU A 695 27.80 7.60 -1.14
CA LEU A 695 28.09 6.48 -2.05
C LEU A 695 27.76 5.15 -1.36
N CYS A 696 27.08 4.26 -2.08
CA CYS A 696 26.79 2.90 -1.65
C CYS A 696 27.02 1.89 -2.79
N GLY A 697 27.23 0.62 -2.43
CA GLY A 697 27.46 -0.48 -3.37
C GLY A 697 27.56 -1.82 -2.63
N LYS A 698 27.54 -2.94 -3.37
CA LYS A 698 27.47 -4.31 -2.80
C LYS A 698 28.59 -4.61 -1.78
N ASN A 699 29.80 -4.14 -2.06
CA ASN A 699 31.02 -4.52 -1.33
C ASN A 699 31.65 -3.37 -0.53
N ILE A 700 30.92 -2.26 -0.32
CA ILE A 700 31.41 -1.10 0.42
C ILE A 700 30.44 -0.69 1.53
N ALA A 701 30.99 -0.11 2.60
CA ALA A 701 30.18 0.62 3.55
C ALA A 701 29.74 1.95 2.95
N ASP A 702 28.51 2.39 3.26
CA ASP A 702 28.03 3.71 2.88
C ASP A 702 28.99 4.79 3.39
N LYS A 703 29.40 5.71 2.51
CA LYS A 703 30.32 6.81 2.87
C LYS A 703 29.89 8.13 2.25
N GLU A 704 30.02 9.20 3.01
CA GLU A 704 29.73 10.55 2.54
C GLU A 704 30.74 10.96 1.46
N ILE A 705 30.24 11.58 0.39
CA ILE A 705 31.03 12.04 -0.76
C ILE A 705 30.69 13.47 -1.14
N THR A 706 31.56 14.09 -1.93
CA THR A 706 31.27 15.35 -2.63
C THR A 706 31.24 15.06 -4.13
N LEU A 707 30.24 15.62 -4.83
CA LEU A 707 30.10 15.47 -6.27
C LEU A 707 30.74 16.66 -7.00
N PRO A 708 31.42 16.44 -8.14
CA PRO A 708 31.65 15.13 -8.78
C PRO A 708 32.62 14.24 -7.98
N TYR A 709 32.44 12.92 -8.06
CA TYR A 709 33.22 11.92 -7.32
C TYR A 709 33.96 10.97 -8.27
N ASP A 710 35.18 10.58 -7.91
CA ASP A 710 36.03 9.67 -8.70
C ASP A 710 35.96 8.24 -8.17
N LEU A 711 35.47 7.30 -8.98
CA LEU A 711 35.37 5.87 -8.67
C LEU A 711 36.70 5.11 -8.86
N SER A 712 37.79 5.75 -9.29
CA SER A 712 39.09 5.11 -9.54
C SER A 712 39.63 4.32 -8.34
N GLY A 713 39.34 4.79 -7.13
CA GLY A 713 39.73 4.16 -5.87
C GLY A 713 38.79 3.04 -5.38
N GLU A 714 37.64 2.84 -6.02
CA GLU A 714 36.69 1.79 -5.64
C GLU A 714 37.00 0.47 -6.35
N SER A 715 36.54 -0.65 -5.76
CA SER A 715 36.60 -1.94 -6.44
C SER A 715 35.68 -1.96 -7.66
N ASN A 716 35.81 -2.98 -8.49
CA ASN A 716 34.75 -3.26 -9.46
C ASN A 716 33.38 -3.40 -8.73
N GLY A 717 32.31 -3.17 -9.47
CA GLY A 717 30.94 -3.35 -8.99
C GLY A 717 29.99 -2.24 -9.43
N PHE A 718 28.76 -2.36 -8.95
CA PHE A 718 27.71 -1.37 -9.13
C PHE A 718 27.70 -0.42 -7.92
N TYR A 719 27.61 0.87 -8.22
CA TYR A 719 27.57 1.93 -7.23
C TYR A 719 26.32 2.78 -7.43
N SER A 720 25.83 3.36 -6.35
CA SER A 720 24.73 4.32 -6.35
C SER A 720 24.98 5.38 -5.30
N VAL A 721 24.18 6.44 -5.33
CA VAL A 721 24.23 7.52 -4.35
C VAL A 721 22.83 7.74 -3.81
N TYR A 722 22.71 7.94 -2.49
CA TYR A 722 21.51 8.52 -1.90
C TYR A 722 21.85 9.86 -1.26
N SER A 723 20.86 10.75 -1.19
CA SER A 723 20.95 12.02 -0.50
C SER A 723 20.32 11.92 0.89
N MET A 724 20.68 12.82 1.80
CA MET A 724 20.08 12.91 3.13
C MET A 724 19.91 14.38 3.52
N ASP A 725 18.73 14.73 4.05
CA ASP A 725 18.48 16.06 4.57
C ASP A 725 18.98 16.24 6.02
N LYS A 726 18.80 17.45 6.56
CA LYS A 726 19.22 17.79 7.93
C LYS A 726 18.37 17.11 9.01
N GLN A 727 17.18 16.63 8.66
CA GLN A 727 16.26 15.91 9.54
C GLN A 727 16.60 14.42 9.61
N GLY A 728 17.43 13.93 8.68
CA GLY A 728 17.87 12.56 8.59
C GLY A 728 17.01 11.69 7.67
N PHE A 729 16.11 12.28 6.89
CA PHE A 729 15.41 11.56 5.83
C PHE A 729 16.36 11.34 4.67
N LYS A 730 16.50 10.07 4.27
CA LYS A 730 17.28 9.70 3.09
C LYS A 730 16.42 9.75 1.83
N SER A 731 17.00 9.94 0.67
CA SER A 731 16.33 9.55 -0.56
C SER A 731 16.38 8.03 -0.73
N ASP A 732 15.70 7.55 -1.76
CA ASP A 732 16.07 6.26 -2.34
C ASP A 732 17.46 6.33 -3.03
N CYS A 733 18.03 5.18 -3.38
CA CYS A 733 19.29 5.13 -4.12
C CYS A 733 19.06 5.57 -5.58
N SER A 734 20.01 6.31 -6.12
CA SER A 734 20.07 6.71 -7.53
C SER A 734 20.06 5.52 -8.49
N ASN A 735 19.92 5.81 -9.78
CA ASN A 735 20.30 4.85 -10.82
C ASN A 735 21.74 4.37 -10.59
N PRO A 736 22.03 3.10 -10.85
CA PRO A 736 23.35 2.54 -10.61
C PRO A 736 24.31 2.91 -11.73
N VAL A 737 25.58 3.08 -11.36
CA VAL A 737 26.73 3.29 -12.25
C VAL A 737 27.71 2.14 -12.05
N ILE A 738 28.51 1.85 -13.06
CA ILE A 738 29.36 0.64 -13.08
C ILE A 738 30.83 1.04 -13.09
N LYS A 739 31.58 0.58 -12.08
CA LYS A 739 33.04 0.54 -12.12
C LYS A 739 33.45 -0.87 -12.51
N THR A 740 34.20 -1.02 -13.58
CA THR A 740 34.71 -2.34 -13.98
C THR A 740 36.02 -2.20 -14.72
N ASP A 741 36.93 -3.15 -14.50
CA ASP A 741 38.16 -3.31 -15.29
C ASP A 741 37.95 -4.23 -16.51
N TRP A 742 36.80 -4.92 -16.58
CA TRP A 742 36.48 -5.83 -17.68
C TRP A 742 34.97 -5.96 -17.90
N GLN A 743 34.57 -5.73 -19.14
CA GLN A 743 33.26 -6.09 -19.66
C GLN A 743 33.42 -6.60 -21.09
N ASN A 744 32.55 -7.50 -21.52
CA ASN A 744 32.50 -7.94 -22.91
C ASN A 744 31.06 -8.15 -23.38
N VAL A 745 30.86 -7.96 -24.68
CA VAL A 745 29.59 -8.20 -25.38
C VAL A 745 29.76 -9.44 -26.26
N PHE A 746 28.78 -10.32 -26.21
CA PHE A 746 28.72 -11.54 -27.00
C PHE A 746 27.44 -11.49 -27.85
N GLU A 747 27.62 -11.23 -29.15
CA GLU A 747 26.51 -11.05 -30.10
C GLU A 747 25.70 -12.34 -30.25
N ALA A 748 24.37 -12.22 -30.29
CA ALA A 748 23.48 -13.37 -30.38
C ALA A 748 23.66 -14.15 -31.70
N GLU A 749 24.00 -13.47 -32.79
CA GLU A 749 24.25 -14.09 -34.10
C GLU A 749 25.56 -14.88 -34.20
N ASP A 750 26.45 -14.73 -33.21
CA ASP A 750 27.68 -15.50 -33.08
C ASP A 750 27.53 -16.67 -32.08
N ALA A 751 26.43 -16.70 -31.32
CA ALA A 751 26.09 -17.80 -30.43
C ALA A 751 25.60 -19.04 -31.21
N VAL A 752 25.76 -20.22 -30.61
CA VAL A 752 25.11 -21.42 -31.15
C VAL A 752 23.62 -21.33 -30.83
N SER A 753 22.78 -21.28 -31.85
CA SER A 753 21.33 -21.26 -31.69
C SER A 753 20.60 -21.93 -32.86
N ARG A 754 19.33 -22.27 -32.64
CA ARG A 754 18.36 -22.73 -33.65
C ARG A 754 17.45 -21.60 -34.14
N GLY A 755 17.63 -20.40 -33.58
CA GLY A 755 16.87 -19.20 -33.93
C GLY A 755 17.23 -18.70 -35.33
N ALA A 756 16.39 -17.82 -35.86
CA ALA A 756 16.63 -17.21 -37.17
C ALA A 756 17.41 -15.91 -37.00
N PHE A 757 18.54 -15.80 -37.69
CA PHE A 757 19.22 -14.51 -37.87
C PHE A 757 18.32 -13.53 -38.63
N SER A 758 18.28 -12.29 -38.18
CA SER A 758 17.51 -11.22 -38.79
C SER A 758 18.17 -9.86 -38.56
N ASN A 759 17.81 -8.90 -39.40
CA ASN A 759 18.27 -7.52 -39.33
C ASN A 759 17.18 -6.52 -39.78
N VAL A 760 15.92 -6.93 -39.64
CA VAL A 760 14.75 -6.19 -40.16
C VAL A 760 14.35 -4.99 -39.30
N HIS A 761 14.79 -4.95 -38.04
CA HIS A 761 14.61 -3.82 -37.11
C HIS A 761 15.89 -3.00 -37.01
N SER A 762 15.81 -1.73 -36.62
CA SER A 762 16.99 -0.89 -36.41
C SER A 762 17.54 -0.98 -34.98
N ASP A 763 18.68 -0.34 -34.74
CA ASP A 763 19.24 -0.06 -33.41
C ASP A 763 19.71 -1.27 -32.58
N TYR A 764 19.88 -2.43 -33.23
CA TYR A 764 20.63 -3.57 -32.70
C TYR A 764 22.14 -3.34 -32.77
N SER A 765 22.92 -4.17 -32.08
CA SER A 765 24.38 -4.21 -32.14
C SER A 765 24.92 -5.28 -33.10
N GLY A 766 26.22 -5.26 -33.42
CA GLY A 766 26.79 -6.25 -34.33
C GLY A 766 26.20 -6.19 -35.76
N ARG A 767 25.86 -7.35 -36.31
CA ARG A 767 25.37 -7.57 -37.69
C ARG A 767 23.86 -7.72 -37.77
N GLY A 768 23.21 -8.02 -36.64
CA GLY A 768 21.79 -8.30 -36.58
C GLY A 768 21.39 -8.78 -35.19
N PHE A 769 20.33 -9.57 -35.15
CA PHE A 769 19.81 -10.20 -33.93
C PHE A 769 19.29 -11.59 -34.28
N VAL A 770 18.96 -12.37 -33.24
CA VAL A 770 18.37 -13.70 -33.41
C VAL A 770 16.95 -13.71 -32.87
N VAL A 771 16.01 -14.17 -33.70
CA VAL A 771 14.60 -14.33 -33.32
C VAL A 771 14.44 -15.61 -32.49
N ASP A 772 13.86 -15.46 -31.30
CA ASP A 772 13.49 -16.55 -30.40
C ASP A 772 11.96 -16.59 -30.26
N LEU A 773 11.37 -17.71 -30.68
CA LEU A 773 9.92 -17.88 -30.71
C LEU A 773 9.51 -18.93 -29.68
N CYS A 774 8.41 -18.70 -28.96
CA CYS A 774 7.81 -19.67 -28.06
C CYS A 774 7.50 -21.01 -28.77
N ALA A 775 6.98 -20.93 -30.00
CA ALA A 775 6.66 -22.11 -30.82
C ALA A 775 7.91 -22.83 -31.38
N LYS A 776 9.06 -22.13 -31.45
CA LYS A 776 10.34 -22.68 -31.93
C LYS A 776 11.50 -22.01 -31.19
N PRO A 777 11.78 -22.42 -29.93
CA PRO A 777 12.80 -21.78 -29.12
C PRO A 777 14.19 -21.89 -29.73
N ALA A 778 14.94 -20.79 -29.69
CA ALA A 778 16.27 -20.70 -30.29
C ALA A 778 17.31 -21.49 -29.50
N ASP A 779 17.10 -21.73 -28.20
CA ASP A 779 18.02 -22.46 -27.30
C ASP A 779 19.47 -21.96 -27.44
N PHE A 780 19.71 -20.69 -27.10
CA PHE A 780 21.02 -20.07 -27.23
C PHE A 780 22.07 -20.76 -26.35
N VAL A 781 23.28 -20.88 -26.88
CA VAL A 781 24.49 -21.24 -26.13
C VAL A 781 25.61 -20.27 -26.49
N PHE A 782 25.91 -19.37 -25.56
CA PHE A 782 27.06 -18.48 -25.61
C PHE A 782 28.29 -19.19 -25.05
N THR A 783 29.43 -19.06 -25.73
CA THR A 783 30.74 -19.30 -25.10
C THR A 783 31.27 -17.97 -24.60
N ILE A 784 31.58 -17.90 -23.31
CA ILE A 784 32.22 -16.72 -22.72
C ILE A 784 33.58 -17.10 -22.15
N ASP A 785 34.56 -16.22 -22.30
CA ASP A 785 35.87 -16.34 -21.66
C ASP A 785 36.04 -15.19 -20.68
N VAL A 786 36.18 -15.51 -19.39
CA VAL A 786 36.33 -14.50 -18.34
C VAL A 786 37.78 -14.46 -17.83
N PRO A 787 38.35 -13.27 -17.58
CA PRO A 787 39.80 -13.12 -17.40
C PRO A 787 40.32 -13.54 -16.02
N ALA A 788 39.45 -13.61 -15.01
CA ALA A 788 39.82 -13.84 -13.63
C ALA A 788 38.68 -14.45 -12.82
N ASP A 789 39.01 -15.08 -11.70
CA ASP A 789 38.02 -15.46 -10.69
C ASP A 789 37.31 -14.21 -10.15
N GLY A 790 35.99 -14.27 -9.97
CA GLY A 790 35.21 -13.18 -9.40
C GLY A 790 33.71 -13.30 -9.61
N ASP A 791 32.96 -12.32 -9.11
CA ASP A 791 31.54 -12.16 -9.42
C ASP A 791 31.39 -11.49 -10.80
N TYR A 792 30.46 -12.00 -11.59
CA TYR A 792 30.10 -11.42 -12.89
C TYR A 792 28.60 -11.20 -12.96
N ALA A 793 28.20 -10.01 -13.44
CA ALA A 793 26.82 -9.71 -13.79
C ALA A 793 26.59 -10.00 -15.27
N LEU A 794 25.59 -10.83 -15.55
CA LEU A 794 25.13 -11.16 -16.89
C LEU A 794 23.81 -10.43 -17.16
N VAL A 795 23.68 -9.79 -18.32
CA VAL A 795 22.47 -9.10 -18.76
C VAL A 795 22.27 -9.28 -20.25
N LEU A 796 21.02 -9.50 -20.67
CA LEU A 796 20.65 -9.61 -22.07
C LEU A 796 20.13 -8.27 -22.58
N SER A 797 20.50 -7.91 -23.81
CA SER A 797 19.80 -6.88 -24.59
C SER A 797 18.84 -7.58 -25.56
N GLY A 798 17.58 -7.16 -25.57
CA GLY A 798 16.58 -7.73 -26.47
C GLY A 798 15.39 -6.80 -26.72
N ALA A 799 14.64 -7.11 -27.77
CA ALA A 799 13.40 -6.43 -28.09
C ALA A 799 12.22 -7.39 -27.98
N ASN A 800 11.17 -6.96 -27.31
CA ASN A 800 9.90 -7.68 -27.20
C ASN A 800 8.78 -6.74 -27.67
N GLY A 801 8.47 -6.77 -28.97
CA GLY A 801 7.49 -5.88 -29.58
C GLY A 801 6.05 -6.39 -29.53
N HIS A 802 5.72 -7.36 -28.66
CA HIS A 802 4.37 -7.90 -28.54
C HIS A 802 3.46 -7.05 -27.65
N GLY A 803 2.24 -6.76 -28.12
CA GLY A 803 1.22 -6.07 -27.32
C GLY A 803 1.56 -4.61 -26.98
N PRO A 804 0.72 -3.92 -26.17
CA PRO A 804 1.08 -2.63 -25.60
C PRO A 804 2.27 -2.73 -24.64
N ASP A 805 3.01 -1.63 -24.46
CA ASP A 805 4.11 -1.50 -23.50
C ASP A 805 3.68 -2.00 -22.10
N GLY A 806 4.52 -2.83 -21.48
CA GLY A 806 4.31 -3.35 -20.13
C GLY A 806 3.15 -4.34 -19.98
N THR A 807 2.78 -5.10 -21.02
CA THR A 807 1.68 -6.08 -20.93
C THR A 807 2.11 -7.55 -20.86
N TYR A 808 3.33 -7.87 -21.29
CA TYR A 808 3.87 -9.22 -21.31
C TYR A 808 5.33 -9.22 -20.89
N CYS A 809 5.80 -10.39 -20.47
CA CYS A 809 7.20 -10.60 -20.16
C CYS A 809 7.68 -11.93 -20.76
N ALA A 810 8.76 -11.89 -21.54
CA ALA A 810 9.43 -13.09 -22.00
C ALA A 810 10.33 -13.63 -20.88
N ILE A 811 10.34 -14.96 -20.70
CA ILE A 811 11.06 -15.63 -19.60
C ILE A 811 11.94 -16.73 -20.17
N ARG A 812 13.24 -16.71 -19.87
CA ARG A 812 14.14 -17.80 -20.23
C ARG A 812 14.93 -18.26 -19.01
N SER A 813 14.96 -19.58 -18.82
CA SER A 813 15.81 -20.23 -17.84
C SER A 813 17.28 -20.12 -18.28
N VAL A 814 18.16 -19.74 -17.35
CA VAL A 814 19.59 -19.49 -17.59
C VAL A 814 20.40 -20.61 -16.99
N TYR A 815 21.31 -21.19 -17.76
CA TYR A 815 22.25 -22.19 -17.27
C TYR A 815 23.69 -21.72 -17.50
N ILE A 816 24.53 -21.83 -16.48
CA ILE A 816 25.98 -21.63 -16.59
C ILE A 816 26.65 -22.97 -16.36
N ASP A 817 27.40 -23.46 -17.35
CA ASP A 817 28.04 -24.79 -17.33
C ASP A 817 27.08 -25.91 -16.92
N ASP A 818 25.90 -25.91 -17.57
CA ASP A 818 24.79 -26.83 -17.33
C ASP A 818 24.17 -26.78 -15.92
N GLN A 819 24.54 -25.81 -15.08
CA GLN A 819 23.90 -25.56 -13.80
C GLN A 819 22.89 -24.41 -13.88
N ASP A 820 21.73 -24.60 -13.27
CA ASP A 820 20.71 -23.55 -13.18
C ASP A 820 21.27 -22.31 -12.48
N ALA A 821 21.16 -21.18 -13.17
CA ALA A 821 21.61 -19.88 -12.74
C ALA A 821 20.45 -18.88 -12.59
N GLY A 822 19.19 -19.31 -12.64
CA GLY A 822 18.00 -18.46 -12.49
C GLY A 822 17.32 -18.15 -13.82
N SER A 823 16.54 -17.07 -13.85
CA SER A 823 15.75 -16.68 -15.02
C SER A 823 16.06 -15.25 -15.47
N PHE A 824 16.07 -15.04 -16.79
CA PHE A 824 15.98 -13.71 -17.39
C PHE A 824 14.53 -13.37 -17.71
N ILE A 825 14.19 -12.11 -17.47
CA ILE A 825 12.89 -11.51 -17.79
C ILE A 825 13.07 -10.32 -18.73
N LEU A 826 12.28 -10.25 -19.79
CA LEU A 826 12.30 -9.16 -20.76
C LEU A 826 10.88 -8.67 -21.04
N GLU A 827 10.59 -7.46 -20.56
CA GLU A 827 9.27 -6.83 -20.71
C GLU A 827 8.97 -6.44 -22.17
N ALA A 828 7.68 -6.47 -22.51
CA ALA A 828 7.21 -6.01 -23.79
C ALA A 828 7.20 -4.48 -23.88
N THR A 829 7.67 -3.94 -24.99
CA THR A 829 7.67 -2.51 -25.32
C THR A 829 6.59 -2.11 -26.30
N GLY A 830 6.02 -3.09 -27.01
CA GLY A 830 5.16 -2.88 -28.18
C GLY A 830 5.88 -2.33 -29.42
N ASP A 831 7.22 -2.21 -29.37
CA ASP A 831 8.04 -1.76 -30.49
C ASP A 831 9.28 -2.64 -30.64
N TRP A 832 9.37 -3.36 -31.75
CA TRP A 832 10.50 -4.23 -32.07
C TRP A 832 11.81 -3.49 -32.36
N ASN A 833 11.79 -2.15 -32.49
CA ASN A 833 12.98 -1.32 -32.60
C ASN A 833 13.45 -0.75 -31.24
N LYS A 834 12.70 -1.00 -30.16
CA LYS A 834 13.06 -0.59 -28.80
C LYS A 834 13.72 -1.75 -28.06
N TRP A 835 15.04 -1.67 -27.93
CA TRP A 835 15.87 -2.64 -27.22
C TRP A 835 15.96 -2.29 -25.74
N LEU A 836 15.75 -3.27 -24.87
CA LEU A 836 15.82 -3.15 -23.42
C LEU A 836 16.78 -4.17 -22.83
N ASN A 837 17.32 -3.83 -21.66
CA ASN A 837 18.06 -4.78 -20.84
C ASN A 837 17.11 -5.64 -20.01
N SER A 838 17.43 -6.92 -19.89
CA SER A 838 16.82 -7.81 -18.90
C SER A 838 17.20 -7.42 -17.46
N ASN A 839 16.65 -8.15 -16.47
CA ASN A 839 17.25 -8.19 -15.14
C ASN A 839 18.70 -8.75 -15.19
N TYR A 840 19.46 -8.53 -14.11
CA TYR A 840 20.82 -9.04 -13.99
C TYR A 840 20.84 -10.41 -13.30
N VAL A 841 21.68 -11.31 -13.80
CA VAL A 841 22.03 -12.57 -13.12
C VAL A 841 23.48 -12.47 -12.66
N VAL A 842 23.71 -12.47 -11.34
CA VAL A 842 25.05 -12.33 -10.75
C VAL A 842 25.60 -13.68 -10.32
N ARG A 843 26.72 -14.14 -10.87
CA ARG A 843 27.30 -15.45 -10.53
C ARG A 843 28.82 -15.37 -10.35
N ALA A 844 29.33 -16.13 -9.40
CA ALA A 844 30.76 -16.32 -9.22
C ALA A 844 31.30 -17.27 -10.29
N LEU A 845 32.26 -16.80 -11.09
CA LEU A 845 32.89 -17.56 -12.17
C LEU A 845 34.39 -17.74 -11.90
N LYS A 846 34.97 -18.77 -12.51
CA LYS A 846 36.41 -19.03 -12.49
C LYS A 846 37.07 -18.43 -13.72
N ALA A 847 38.35 -18.10 -13.66
CA ALA A 847 39.07 -17.66 -14.84
C ALA A 847 39.02 -18.74 -15.93
N GLY A 848 38.69 -18.36 -17.16
CA GLY A 848 38.63 -19.26 -18.31
C GLY A 848 37.28 -19.31 -19.00
N ARG A 849 37.06 -20.41 -19.71
CA ARG A 849 35.94 -20.61 -20.62
C ARG A 849 34.72 -21.17 -19.89
N HIS A 850 33.57 -20.56 -20.12
CA HIS A 850 32.26 -20.97 -19.62
C HIS A 850 31.23 -21.02 -20.75
N THR A 851 30.14 -21.73 -20.49
CA THR A 851 28.97 -21.76 -21.36
C THR A 851 27.77 -21.13 -20.66
N VAL A 852 27.08 -20.23 -21.36
CA VAL A 852 25.82 -19.64 -20.88
C VAL A 852 24.71 -20.06 -21.84
N SER A 853 23.75 -20.83 -21.35
CA SER A 853 22.63 -21.32 -22.15
C SER A 853 21.31 -20.67 -21.74
N LEU A 854 20.50 -20.28 -22.73
CA LEU A 854 19.14 -19.78 -22.52
C LEU A 854 18.16 -20.84 -23.02
N LYS A 855 17.29 -21.33 -22.16
CA LYS A 855 16.31 -22.39 -22.48
C LYS A 855 14.90 -21.92 -22.18
N PHE A 856 13.96 -22.35 -23.01
CA PHE A 856 12.54 -22.15 -22.77
C PHE A 856 11.88 -23.44 -22.32
N ASN A 857 11.19 -23.40 -21.17
CA ASN A 857 10.46 -24.52 -20.59
C ASN A 857 11.31 -25.83 -20.51
N PRO A 858 12.53 -25.79 -19.95
CA PRO A 858 13.46 -26.92 -19.99
C PRO A 858 12.93 -28.18 -19.26
N GLU A 859 11.99 -28.03 -18.32
CA GLU A 859 11.38 -29.12 -17.57
C GLU A 859 10.12 -29.70 -18.21
N ASP A 860 9.64 -29.12 -19.31
CA ASP A 860 8.34 -29.44 -19.93
C ASP A 860 7.15 -29.33 -18.95
N ARG A 861 7.20 -28.33 -18.05
CA ARG A 861 6.18 -28.09 -17.00
C ARG A 861 5.35 -26.82 -17.20
N GLY A 862 5.75 -25.97 -18.13
CA GLY A 862 5.10 -24.70 -18.40
C GLY A 862 5.51 -23.55 -17.48
N PHE A 863 6.59 -23.70 -16.69
CA PHE A 863 6.98 -22.68 -15.71
C PHE A 863 7.51 -21.39 -16.34
N ASP A 864 8.10 -21.47 -17.53
CA ASP A 864 8.60 -20.30 -18.26
C ASP A 864 7.48 -19.54 -19.03
N PHE A 865 6.22 -19.95 -18.92
CA PHE A 865 5.10 -19.26 -19.56
C PHE A 865 4.56 -18.15 -18.67
N ASN A 866 4.55 -16.91 -19.19
CA ASN A 866 3.82 -15.81 -18.56
C ASN A 866 2.30 -16.09 -18.52
N MET A 867 1.54 -15.23 -17.84
CA MET A 867 0.10 -15.47 -17.63
C MET A 867 -0.80 -15.17 -18.83
N SER A 868 -0.24 -14.92 -20.02
CA SER A 868 -0.99 -14.67 -21.25
C SER A 868 -1.50 -15.94 -21.96
N HIS A 869 -1.69 -17.03 -21.22
CA HIS A 869 -2.04 -18.36 -21.74
C HIS A 869 -3.19 -18.29 -22.76
N GLY A 870 -2.91 -18.81 -23.98
CA GLY A 870 -3.80 -18.73 -25.14
C GLY A 870 -3.34 -17.77 -26.25
N ARG A 871 -2.30 -16.97 -26.01
CA ARG A 871 -1.57 -16.21 -27.04
C ARG A 871 -0.16 -16.77 -27.20
N GLU A 872 0.01 -17.77 -28.06
CA GLU A 872 1.27 -18.53 -28.24
C GLU A 872 2.49 -17.64 -28.57
N ASN A 873 2.28 -16.42 -29.07
CA ASN A 873 3.33 -15.47 -29.43
C ASN A 873 3.80 -14.56 -28.28
N ALA A 874 3.10 -14.51 -27.14
CA ALA A 874 3.36 -13.52 -26.09
C ALA A 874 4.61 -13.79 -25.22
N ASN A 875 5.45 -14.75 -25.59
CA ASN A 875 6.74 -15.06 -24.98
C ASN A 875 7.90 -15.00 -26.01
N ASP A 876 7.64 -14.54 -27.23
CA ASP A 876 8.69 -14.35 -28.23
C ASP A 876 9.52 -13.10 -27.91
N TYR A 877 10.79 -13.11 -28.34
CA TYR A 877 11.64 -11.93 -28.30
C TYR A 877 12.75 -12.01 -29.34
N ASN A 878 13.33 -10.87 -29.66
CA ASN A 878 14.55 -10.78 -30.45
C ASN A 878 15.72 -10.57 -29.49
N LEU A 879 16.73 -11.43 -29.56
CA LEU A 879 17.95 -11.29 -28.76
C LEU A 879 19.04 -10.59 -29.57
N ASP A 880 19.56 -9.49 -29.02
CA ASP A 880 20.67 -8.72 -29.58
C ASP A 880 21.99 -9.30 -29.09
N TYR A 881 22.25 -9.23 -27.77
CA TYR A 881 23.50 -9.74 -27.19
C TYR A 881 23.37 -10.14 -25.73
N LEU A 882 24.37 -10.91 -25.27
CA LEU A 882 24.70 -11.10 -23.86
C LEU A 882 25.87 -10.19 -23.48
N LYS A 883 25.69 -9.34 -22.45
CA LYS A 883 26.78 -8.56 -21.86
C LYS A 883 27.19 -9.19 -20.53
N VAL A 884 28.50 -9.35 -20.35
CA VAL A 884 29.11 -9.89 -19.13
C VAL A 884 30.02 -8.83 -18.53
N ILE A 885 29.81 -8.52 -17.25
CA ILE A 885 30.48 -7.43 -16.54
C ILE A 885 31.14 -7.99 -15.29
N ARG A 886 32.44 -7.73 -15.10
CA ARG A 886 33.12 -8.10 -13.86
C ARG A 886 32.74 -7.14 -12.75
N MET A 887 32.30 -7.69 -11.62
CA MET A 887 31.92 -6.97 -10.40
C MET A 887 33.03 -6.96 -9.36
#